data_AF-A0A8H7I2U1-F1
#
_entry.id   AF-A0A8H7I2U1-F1
#
_cell.length_a   1.000
_cell.length_b   1.000
_cell.length_c   1.000
_cell.angle_alpha   90.00
_cell.angle_beta   90.00
_cell.angle_gamma   90.00
#
_symmetry.space_group_name_H-M   'P 1'
#
loop_
_entity.id
_entity.type
_entity.pdbx_description
1 polymer ?
#
loop_
_entity_poly.entity_id
_entity_poly.type
_entity_poly.pdbx_seq_one_letter_code
_entity_poly.pdbx_strand_id
1 'polypeptide(L)'
;MADTLRGLSYMHGLGSGPIAHGDIKLVSGAYAATCEVVLSGSSPFAGTVRYMSPELLFPASARPSPAADMWAYGCIALERAILMLASTGLASDSAGFLEELNRMVHSGEVPSSPIAMDLFTAIDNQPIPPWPSDIKDLKNQINTNTLVERSRSLRSTVWRARTVAGQPIVVKVPRLNASLDNQTRHDHLEIVFRKVASSCYDVHHPNIIDFLGITSGFSPHEGLVFEACYRWTLAEYRKKRIVVLEEYTRSTDPYPTAHSLMCDILEGLKYMHGYPIPITHGDLRPENISIDDSGRAKISLMSFGRMLAALPPDAAVTGPSNQPQQTTESDMWTFGCVCFWLLTLLEPYSSIDRDDLAGAEIIHGHSPATLSQVYRRDSWTTNGLWNTIAKCWRQSPLQRPSATDFMKILTQLEGRKIDWLPISVIDLAGKVRFDLSARQESKQVADHLSIWRRFDHAKPEILEEARVKMLSSKPHIHQNGTQKPPEYVSNILTYSGLNANALEALYSTVQHEVALMEQIDHPFIHRLLGIDSSLTHTHIPDMIFEPLPRITLESLLNQGEADYVAPFKLDVASAILYLHEHRGGSIAHGDIQPSNIYILSDGRAKLANLTCGFQYISGQPASSSVQQWSEAVSTPPQPSLYSSPESRTPFAFPTIAGDVWSFGMVILSTCSPRFRGVDIEQYMDHTASGTPPLELQEAIADCDDRVLPLLRELLVLEPTSRLAMSLVLPRLSQSSSLSDP
;
A
#
# COMPACT_ATOMS: atom_id res chain seq x y z
N MET A 1 23.06 -2.20 -37.12
CA MET A 1 22.34 -1.95 -35.85
C MET A 1 21.62 -0.61 -35.92
N ALA A 2 22.31 0.54 -35.88
CA ALA A 2 21.66 1.85 -36.00
C ALA A 2 20.87 2.04 -37.33
N ASP A 3 21.39 1.60 -38.46
CA ASP A 3 20.68 1.70 -39.76
C ASP A 3 19.45 0.78 -39.83
N THR A 4 19.53 -0.39 -39.19
CA THR A 4 18.40 -1.33 -39.06
C THR A 4 17.30 -0.74 -38.20
N LEU A 5 17.63 -0.11 -37.06
CA LEU A 5 16.66 0.62 -36.23
C LEU A 5 16.02 1.79 -36.98
N ARG A 6 16.79 2.52 -37.80
CA ARG A 6 16.24 3.58 -38.66
C ARG A 6 15.25 3.03 -39.70
N GLY A 7 15.57 1.89 -40.31
CA GLY A 7 14.66 1.20 -41.24
C GLY A 7 13.38 0.69 -40.57
N LEU A 8 13.49 0.11 -39.36
CA LEU A 8 12.34 -0.35 -38.57
C LEU A 8 11.47 0.83 -38.10
N SER A 9 12.10 1.89 -37.59
CA SER A 9 11.42 3.12 -37.19
C SER A 9 10.64 3.75 -38.36
N TYR A 10 11.19 3.71 -39.57
CA TYR A 10 10.50 4.17 -40.77
C TYR A 10 9.26 3.31 -41.09
N MET A 11 9.37 1.98 -41.08
CA MET A 11 8.24 1.08 -41.39
C MET A 11 7.15 1.08 -40.31
N HIS A 12 7.55 1.16 -39.04
CA HIS A 12 6.64 1.22 -37.90
C HIS A 12 5.95 2.59 -37.80
N GLY A 13 6.55 3.65 -38.34
CA GLY A 13 6.07 5.03 -38.27
C GLY A 13 5.27 5.54 -39.48
N LEU A 14 4.88 4.67 -40.43
CA LEU A 14 4.12 5.10 -41.62
C LEU A 14 2.72 5.60 -41.24
N GLY A 15 2.33 6.77 -41.77
CA GLY A 15 1.02 7.40 -41.49
C GLY A 15 -0.20 6.60 -41.98
N SER A 16 0.01 5.55 -42.78
CA SER A 16 -1.01 4.58 -43.20
C SER A 16 -1.23 3.42 -42.22
N GLY A 17 -0.48 3.38 -41.11
CA GLY A 17 -0.48 2.31 -40.10
C GLY A 17 0.86 1.56 -40.05
N PRO A 18 1.28 1.03 -38.89
CA PRO A 18 2.57 0.39 -38.71
C PRO A 18 2.68 -0.90 -39.54
N ILE A 19 3.72 -1.00 -40.36
CA ILE A 19 4.01 -2.20 -41.15
C ILE A 19 5.16 -2.96 -40.49
N ALA A 20 4.92 -4.22 -40.15
CA ALA A 20 5.94 -5.11 -39.62
C ALA A 20 6.68 -5.85 -40.76
N HIS A 21 7.99 -6.01 -40.61
CA HIS A 21 8.86 -6.65 -41.58
C HIS A 21 8.71 -8.18 -41.58
N GLY A 22 8.78 -8.81 -40.40
CA GLY A 22 8.51 -10.23 -40.22
C GLY A 22 9.60 -11.23 -40.59
N ASP A 23 10.70 -10.82 -41.23
CA ASP A 23 11.87 -11.70 -41.46
C ASP A 23 13.22 -10.95 -41.33
N ILE A 24 13.53 -10.47 -40.12
CA ILE A 24 14.79 -9.78 -39.83
C ILE A 24 15.87 -10.83 -39.47
N LYS A 25 16.94 -10.90 -40.25
CA LYS A 25 18.01 -11.91 -40.08
C LYS A 25 19.39 -11.36 -40.48
N LEU A 26 20.44 -12.00 -39.97
CA LEU A 26 21.82 -11.82 -40.42
C LEU A 26 22.08 -12.67 -41.67
N VAL A 27 22.65 -12.09 -42.73
CA VAL A 27 23.07 -12.83 -43.94
C VAL A 27 24.60 -12.95 -43.91
N SER A 28 25.14 -14.17 -43.99
CA SER A 28 26.57 -14.38 -44.14
C SER A 28 26.98 -14.28 -45.62
N GLY A 29 27.65 -13.19 -45.96
CA GLY A 29 28.27 -12.96 -47.27
C GLY A 29 29.66 -12.39 -47.07
N ALA A 30 30.63 -12.93 -47.80
CA ALA A 30 32.05 -12.85 -47.50
C ALA A 30 32.69 -11.45 -47.59
N TYR A 31 33.76 -11.30 -46.79
CA TYR A 31 34.73 -10.21 -46.67
C TYR A 31 34.36 -9.02 -45.77
N ALA A 32 35.32 -8.71 -44.91
CA ALA A 32 35.30 -7.63 -43.93
C ALA A 32 35.05 -6.26 -44.60
N ALA A 33 34.34 -5.41 -43.85
CA ALA A 33 33.77 -4.12 -44.20
C ALA A 33 32.36 -4.20 -44.83
N THR A 34 31.38 -3.73 -44.05
CA THR A 34 29.94 -3.53 -44.37
C THR A 34 29.15 -4.78 -44.82
N CYS A 35 28.52 -5.48 -43.86
CA CYS A 35 27.41 -6.39 -44.18
C CYS A 35 26.11 -5.60 -44.32
N GLU A 36 25.52 -5.59 -45.53
CA GLU A 36 24.17 -5.09 -45.78
C GLU A 36 23.09 -6.04 -45.24
N VAL A 37 22.01 -5.47 -44.71
CA VAL A 37 20.78 -6.19 -44.39
C VAL A 37 19.88 -6.12 -45.63
N VAL A 38 19.64 -7.25 -46.29
CA VAL A 38 18.79 -7.31 -47.49
C VAL A 38 17.43 -7.92 -47.18
N LEU A 39 16.39 -7.27 -47.70
CA LEU A 39 15.00 -7.73 -47.75
C LEU A 39 14.88 -8.84 -48.81
N SER A 40 14.60 -10.09 -48.42
CA SER A 40 14.20 -11.10 -49.41
C SER A 40 13.21 -12.11 -48.85
N GLY A 41 12.18 -12.41 -49.65
CA GLY A 41 11.15 -13.38 -49.34
C GLY A 41 11.36 -14.68 -50.12
N SER A 42 11.53 -15.78 -49.40
CA SER A 42 11.11 -17.13 -49.80
C SER A 42 11.49 -18.15 -48.72
N SER A 43 10.54 -18.49 -47.84
CA SER A 43 10.55 -19.68 -46.98
C SER A 43 9.08 -20.06 -46.70
N PRO A 44 8.71 -21.35 -46.60
CA PRO A 44 7.34 -21.76 -46.27
C PRO A 44 6.93 -21.42 -44.83
N PHE A 45 7.88 -20.95 -44.01
CA PHE A 45 7.67 -20.40 -42.69
C PHE A 45 7.98 -18.90 -42.72
N ALA A 46 7.18 -18.08 -42.05
CA ALA A 46 7.37 -16.64 -41.93
C ALA A 46 8.59 -16.34 -41.04
N GLY A 47 9.80 -16.58 -41.56
CA GLY A 47 11.07 -16.19 -40.96
C GLY A 47 11.98 -17.33 -40.51
N THR A 48 13.24 -16.97 -40.25
CA THR A 48 14.25 -17.87 -39.66
C THR A 48 13.91 -18.14 -38.19
N VAL A 49 13.64 -19.40 -37.81
CA VAL A 49 13.23 -19.81 -36.45
C VAL A 49 14.12 -19.24 -35.33
N ARG A 50 15.41 -19.04 -35.60
CA ARG A 50 16.40 -18.54 -34.63
C ARG A 50 16.14 -17.12 -34.10
N TYR A 51 15.41 -16.29 -34.84
CA TYR A 51 15.13 -14.89 -34.48
C TYR A 51 13.63 -14.60 -34.34
N MET A 52 12.81 -15.65 -34.40
CA MET A 52 11.36 -15.55 -34.40
C MET A 52 10.84 -15.26 -32.99
N SER A 53 9.90 -14.32 -32.89
CA SER A 53 9.27 -14.01 -31.61
C SER A 53 8.26 -15.09 -31.19
N PRO A 54 8.06 -15.33 -29.88
CA PRO A 54 7.23 -16.42 -29.38
C PRO A 54 5.80 -16.42 -29.93
N GLU A 55 5.23 -15.24 -30.16
CA GLU A 55 3.89 -15.04 -30.69
C GLU A 55 3.74 -15.40 -32.17
N LEU A 56 4.84 -15.64 -32.90
CA LEU A 56 4.83 -16.12 -34.28
C LEU A 56 4.97 -17.65 -34.38
N LEU A 57 5.22 -18.35 -33.27
CA LEU A 57 5.37 -19.81 -33.22
C LEU A 57 4.03 -20.57 -33.14
N PHE A 58 2.94 -19.89 -32.80
CA PHE A 58 1.59 -20.46 -32.63
C PHE A 58 0.55 -19.37 -32.95
N PRO A 59 -0.48 -19.51 -33.82
CA PRO A 59 -0.89 -20.53 -34.79
C PRO A 59 -0.50 -20.16 -36.25
N ALA A 60 -0.84 -21.01 -37.24
CA ALA A 60 -0.51 -20.84 -38.67
C ALA A 60 -0.97 -19.53 -39.36
N SER A 61 -1.74 -18.69 -38.67
CA SER A 61 -2.26 -17.39 -39.14
C SER A 61 -1.65 -16.17 -38.45
N ALA A 62 -0.63 -16.35 -37.60
CA ALA A 62 0.03 -15.25 -36.90
C ALA A 62 0.70 -14.30 -37.92
N ARG A 63 0.36 -13.00 -37.85
CA ARG A 63 0.95 -11.96 -38.70
C ARG A 63 2.09 -11.28 -37.94
N PRO A 64 3.21 -10.94 -38.61
CA PRO A 64 4.27 -10.15 -38.02
C PRO A 64 3.76 -8.84 -37.42
N SER A 65 4.32 -8.46 -36.27
CA SER A 65 4.02 -7.19 -35.59
C SER A 65 5.31 -6.36 -35.41
N PRO A 66 5.21 -5.04 -35.20
CA PRO A 66 6.37 -4.23 -34.85
C PRO A 66 7.12 -4.74 -33.61
N ALA A 67 6.40 -5.34 -32.66
CA ALA A 67 7.00 -5.97 -31.47
C ALA A 67 7.82 -7.22 -31.84
N ALA A 68 7.34 -8.03 -32.80
CA ALA A 68 8.06 -9.18 -33.32
C ALA A 68 9.36 -8.76 -34.05
N ASP A 69 9.33 -7.63 -34.77
CA ASP A 69 10.53 -7.06 -35.40
C ASP A 69 11.56 -6.60 -34.36
N MET A 70 11.11 -5.97 -33.27
CA MET A 70 11.99 -5.52 -32.19
C MET A 70 12.57 -6.69 -31.40
N TRP A 71 11.82 -7.79 -31.26
CA TRP A 71 12.33 -9.05 -30.72
C TRP A 71 13.46 -9.62 -31.58
N ALA A 72 13.24 -9.76 -32.89
CA ALA A 72 14.25 -10.25 -33.83
C ALA A 72 15.51 -9.36 -33.83
N TYR A 73 15.33 -8.03 -33.77
CA TYR A 73 16.43 -7.08 -33.61
C TYR A 73 17.21 -7.28 -32.30
N GLY A 74 16.50 -7.53 -31.19
CA GLY A 74 17.10 -7.85 -29.89
C GLY A 74 17.96 -9.12 -29.94
N CYS A 75 17.46 -10.18 -30.59
CA CYS A 75 18.22 -11.42 -30.79
C CYS A 75 19.50 -11.19 -31.62
N ILE A 76 19.45 -10.36 -32.67
CA ILE A 76 20.61 -10.01 -33.50
C ILE A 76 21.61 -9.14 -32.72
N ALA A 77 21.12 -8.23 -31.88
CA ALA A 77 21.96 -7.42 -31.00
C ALA A 77 22.72 -8.28 -30.00
N LEU A 78 22.01 -9.24 -29.41
CA LEU A 78 22.57 -10.22 -28.50
C LEU A 78 23.60 -11.10 -29.20
N GLU A 79 23.30 -11.64 -30.38
CA GLU A 79 24.26 -12.45 -31.15
C GLU A 79 25.51 -11.66 -31.55
N ARG A 80 25.38 -10.35 -31.85
CA ARG A 80 26.55 -9.48 -32.09
C ARG A 80 27.36 -9.19 -30.83
N ALA A 81 26.70 -8.97 -29.69
CA ALA A 81 27.38 -8.82 -28.41
C ALA A 81 28.12 -10.10 -28.04
N ILE A 82 27.50 -11.26 -28.27
CA ILE A 82 28.08 -12.59 -28.09
C ILE A 82 29.23 -12.83 -29.05
N LEU A 83 29.16 -12.44 -30.34
CA LEU A 83 30.28 -12.58 -31.28
C LEU A 83 31.46 -11.66 -30.95
N MET A 84 31.22 -10.49 -30.35
CA MET A 84 32.29 -9.64 -29.81
C MET A 84 32.93 -10.29 -28.57
N LEU A 85 32.13 -10.91 -27.70
CA LEU A 85 32.59 -11.65 -26.52
C LEU A 85 33.21 -13.01 -26.87
N ALA A 86 32.84 -13.65 -27.98
CA ALA A 86 33.34 -14.95 -28.44
C ALA A 86 34.81 -14.90 -28.91
N SER A 87 35.43 -13.71 -28.97
CA SER A 87 36.90 -13.57 -28.98
C SER A 87 37.56 -14.13 -27.70
N THR A 88 36.77 -14.52 -26.68
CA THR A 88 37.19 -15.12 -25.41
C THR A 88 36.82 -16.61 -25.24
N GLY A 89 36.24 -17.26 -26.26
CA GLY A 89 36.24 -18.73 -26.38
C GLY A 89 35.23 -19.55 -25.57
N LEU A 90 34.08 -18.99 -25.15
CA LEU A 90 33.05 -19.74 -24.40
C LEU A 90 31.66 -19.53 -25.01
N ALA A 91 31.30 -20.33 -26.03
CA ALA A 91 29.92 -20.35 -26.55
C ALA A 91 29.65 -21.65 -27.33
N SER A 92 29.26 -22.72 -26.64
CA SER A 92 28.76 -23.93 -27.31
C SER A 92 27.51 -24.56 -26.71
N ASP A 93 26.85 -23.93 -25.73
CA ASP A 93 25.58 -24.43 -25.21
C ASP A 93 24.62 -23.30 -24.79
N SER A 94 23.44 -23.27 -25.39
CA SER A 94 22.40 -22.25 -25.16
C SER A 94 21.77 -22.34 -23.76
N ALA A 95 21.83 -23.52 -23.12
CA ALA A 95 21.34 -23.69 -21.75
C ALA A 95 22.30 -23.04 -20.74
N GLY A 96 23.61 -23.23 -20.90
CA GLY A 96 24.62 -22.59 -20.06
C GLY A 96 24.65 -21.07 -20.19
N PHE A 97 24.26 -20.54 -21.36
CA PHE A 97 24.15 -19.10 -21.57
C PHE A 97 23.03 -18.46 -20.73
N LEU A 98 21.83 -19.06 -20.70
CA LEU A 98 20.72 -18.55 -19.88
C LEU A 98 21.01 -18.66 -18.38
N GLU A 99 21.75 -19.69 -17.98
CA GLU A 99 22.17 -19.89 -16.59
C GLU A 99 23.23 -18.85 -16.19
N GLU A 100 24.18 -18.55 -17.07
CA GLU A 100 25.18 -17.49 -16.86
C GLU A 100 24.55 -16.09 -16.86
N LEU A 101 23.59 -15.82 -17.75
CA LEU A 101 22.88 -14.54 -17.79
C LEU A 101 22.04 -14.34 -16.51
N ASN A 102 21.38 -15.40 -16.03
CA ASN A 102 20.71 -15.38 -14.74
C ASN A 102 21.71 -15.20 -13.59
N ARG A 103 22.87 -15.88 -13.62
CA ARG A 103 23.94 -15.70 -12.64
C ARG A 103 24.39 -14.24 -12.60
N MET A 104 24.61 -13.61 -13.76
CA MET A 104 25.04 -12.21 -13.89
C MET A 104 23.99 -11.21 -13.38
N VAL A 105 22.70 -11.48 -13.58
CA VAL A 105 21.61 -10.67 -12.99
C VAL A 105 21.55 -10.84 -11.47
N HIS A 106 21.76 -12.05 -10.95
CA HIS A 106 21.75 -12.33 -9.51
C HIS A 106 23.05 -11.88 -8.80
N SER A 107 24.19 -11.82 -9.50
CA SER A 107 25.47 -11.31 -8.99
C SER A 107 25.61 -9.79 -9.11
N GLY A 108 24.66 -9.12 -9.79
CA GLY A 108 24.66 -7.67 -9.99
C GLY A 108 25.57 -7.18 -11.12
N GLU A 109 26.04 -8.08 -12.00
CA GLU A 109 26.87 -7.77 -13.16
C GLU A 109 26.06 -7.17 -14.33
N VAL A 110 24.73 -7.36 -14.35
CA VAL A 110 23.79 -6.77 -15.33
C VAL A 110 22.60 -6.12 -14.60
N PRO A 111 22.33 -4.81 -14.78
CA PRO A 111 21.25 -4.13 -14.08
C PRO A 111 19.86 -4.62 -14.53
N SER A 112 18.94 -4.74 -13.56
CA SER A 112 17.64 -5.42 -13.69
C SER A 112 16.51 -4.56 -14.28
N SER A 113 16.79 -3.31 -14.66
CA SER A 113 15.86 -2.32 -15.22
C SER A 113 16.47 -1.72 -16.48
N PRO A 114 15.70 -1.30 -17.51
CA PRO A 114 16.26 -0.51 -18.61
C PRO A 114 17.04 0.67 -18.04
N ILE A 115 18.28 0.87 -18.51
CA ILE A 115 19.15 1.96 -18.08
C ILE A 115 18.39 3.27 -18.31
N ALA A 116 17.87 3.86 -17.24
CA ALA A 116 17.17 5.13 -17.29
C ALA A 116 18.17 6.23 -17.69
N MET A 117 17.68 7.26 -18.38
CA MET A 117 18.50 8.41 -18.69
C MET A 117 18.69 9.22 -17.41
N ASP A 118 19.89 9.12 -16.81
CA ASP A 118 20.31 10.06 -15.79
C ASP A 118 20.77 11.36 -16.46
N LEU A 119 20.04 12.46 -16.20
CA LEU A 119 20.38 13.79 -16.71
C LEU A 119 21.74 14.30 -16.17
N PHE A 120 22.27 13.71 -15.09
CA PHE A 120 23.44 14.21 -14.34
C PHE A 120 24.59 13.22 -14.27
N THR A 121 24.87 12.48 -15.35
CA THR A 121 26.01 11.54 -15.43
C THR A 121 27.36 12.22 -15.13
N ALA A 122 28.28 11.50 -14.50
CA ALA A 122 29.66 11.95 -14.26
C ALA A 122 30.37 12.40 -15.55
N ILE A 123 31.21 13.43 -15.41
CA ILE A 123 31.92 14.07 -16.53
C ILE A 123 33.20 13.28 -16.87
N ASP A 124 33.35 12.89 -18.13
CA ASP A 124 34.65 12.67 -18.76
C ASP A 124 35.17 14.02 -19.29
N ASN A 125 36.49 14.27 -19.34
CA ASN A 125 37.13 15.51 -19.83
C ASN A 125 36.78 15.84 -21.31
N GLN A 126 35.53 16.21 -21.56
CA GLN A 126 34.93 16.52 -22.84
C GLN A 126 34.93 18.04 -23.04
N PRO A 127 35.00 18.53 -24.28
CA PRO A 127 34.84 19.96 -24.55
C PRO A 127 33.44 20.43 -24.13
N ILE A 128 33.34 21.69 -23.69
CA ILE A 128 32.06 22.32 -23.34
C ILE A 128 31.12 22.24 -24.55
N PRO A 129 29.97 21.54 -24.46
CA PRO A 129 29.06 21.42 -25.58
C PRO A 129 28.46 22.81 -25.91
N PRO A 130 28.16 23.10 -27.19
CA PRO A 130 27.41 24.32 -27.52
C PRO A 130 26.00 24.25 -26.93
N TRP A 131 25.38 25.42 -26.76
CA TRP A 131 23.95 25.48 -26.51
C TRP A 131 23.18 24.85 -27.69
N PRO A 132 22.12 24.05 -27.44
CA PRO A 132 21.15 23.67 -28.46
C PRO A 132 20.70 24.86 -29.30
N SER A 133 20.61 24.69 -30.62
CA SER A 133 20.25 25.76 -31.56
C SER A 133 18.89 26.40 -31.27
N ASP A 134 17.99 25.65 -30.64
CA ASP A 134 16.64 26.09 -30.35
C ASP A 134 16.52 26.88 -29.03
N ILE A 135 17.51 26.76 -28.13
CA ILE A 135 17.55 27.52 -26.88
C ILE A 135 17.76 29.00 -27.17
N LYS A 136 16.84 29.82 -26.67
CA LYS A 136 16.85 31.28 -26.86
C LYS A 136 17.66 31.97 -25.76
N ASP A 137 18.51 32.91 -26.14
CA ASP A 137 19.04 33.91 -25.20
C ASP A 137 18.03 35.07 -25.06
N LEU A 138 17.42 35.14 -23.89
CA LEU A 138 16.38 36.10 -23.53
C LEU A 138 16.93 37.40 -22.94
N LYS A 139 18.25 37.63 -22.92
CA LYS A 139 18.88 38.82 -22.34
C LYS A 139 18.20 40.14 -22.73
N ASN A 140 17.93 40.32 -24.03
CA ASN A 140 17.31 41.54 -24.56
C ASN A 140 15.78 41.57 -24.42
N GLN A 141 15.18 40.46 -23.98
CA GLN A 141 13.74 40.30 -23.76
C GLN A 141 13.37 40.45 -22.29
N ILE A 142 14.33 40.50 -21.36
CA ILE A 142 14.09 40.69 -19.92
C ILE A 142 14.05 42.18 -19.58
N ASN A 143 13.00 42.63 -18.90
CA ASN A 143 12.93 43.99 -18.37
C ASN A 143 13.73 44.08 -17.06
N THR A 144 14.95 44.62 -17.15
CA THR A 144 15.90 44.72 -16.03
C THR A 144 15.38 45.53 -14.84
N ASN A 145 14.47 46.48 -15.06
CA ASN A 145 13.86 47.28 -13.98
C ASN A 145 12.91 46.46 -13.09
N THR A 146 12.47 45.29 -13.58
CA THR A 146 11.58 44.38 -12.84
C THR A 146 12.33 43.25 -12.15
N LEU A 147 13.66 43.22 -12.27
CA LEU A 147 14.50 42.17 -11.73
C LEU A 147 14.62 42.33 -10.20
N VAL A 148 14.03 41.40 -9.45
CA VAL A 148 14.02 41.38 -7.99
C VAL A 148 14.57 40.06 -7.49
N GLU A 149 15.57 40.10 -6.62
CA GLU A 149 16.09 38.89 -5.97
C GLU A 149 15.02 38.32 -5.03
N ARG A 150 14.57 37.09 -5.28
CA ARG A 150 13.59 36.40 -4.42
C ARG A 150 14.33 35.66 -3.32
N SER A 151 15.29 34.82 -3.69
CA SER A 151 15.98 33.96 -2.74
C SER A 151 17.42 33.74 -3.14
N ARG A 152 18.25 33.51 -2.12
CA ARG A 152 19.67 33.24 -2.26
C ARG A 152 20.03 32.05 -1.38
N SER A 153 20.68 31.06 -1.97
CA SER A 153 21.24 29.91 -1.26
C SER A 153 22.74 29.79 -1.58
N LEU A 154 23.41 28.82 -0.94
CA LEU A 154 24.81 28.48 -1.23
C LEU A 154 25.02 27.98 -2.68
N ARG A 155 23.95 27.55 -3.37
CA ARG A 155 24.01 26.87 -4.68
C ARG A 155 23.43 27.69 -5.84
N SER A 156 22.55 28.65 -5.57
CA SER A 156 21.95 29.50 -6.60
C SER A 156 21.30 30.76 -6.03
N THR A 157 21.15 31.78 -6.87
CA THR A 157 20.21 32.89 -6.66
C THR A 157 19.02 32.75 -7.59
N VAL A 158 17.82 32.98 -7.07
CA VAL A 158 16.59 33.01 -7.83
C VAL A 158 16.09 34.44 -7.90
N TRP A 159 15.90 34.92 -9.12
CA TRP A 159 15.38 36.25 -9.44
C TRP A 159 13.99 36.13 -10.05
N ARG A 160 13.12 37.08 -9.72
CA ARG A 160 11.85 37.31 -10.40
C ARG A 160 12.02 38.46 -11.38
N ALA A 161 11.46 38.33 -12.58
CA ALA A 161 11.45 39.39 -13.56
C ALA A 161 10.18 39.32 -14.42
N ARG A 162 10.00 40.31 -15.30
CA ARG A 162 9.08 40.26 -16.42
C ARG A 162 9.85 40.43 -17.72
N THR A 163 9.35 39.84 -18.79
CA THR A 163 9.82 40.16 -20.14
C THR A 163 9.38 41.57 -20.51
N VAL A 164 9.95 42.12 -21.59
CA VAL A 164 9.52 43.40 -22.18
C VAL A 164 8.05 43.34 -22.62
N ALA A 165 7.56 42.15 -23.01
CA ALA A 165 6.16 41.90 -23.32
C ALA A 165 5.25 41.76 -22.06
N GLY A 166 5.81 41.91 -20.86
CA GLY A 166 5.08 41.82 -19.59
C GLY A 166 4.88 40.39 -19.05
N GLN A 167 5.31 39.36 -19.80
CA GLN A 167 5.23 37.97 -19.37
C GLN A 167 6.12 37.76 -18.14
N PRO A 168 5.61 37.17 -17.07
CA PRO A 168 6.36 37.07 -15.84
C PRO A 168 7.26 35.81 -15.92
N ILE A 169 8.52 35.91 -15.47
CA ILE A 169 9.54 34.85 -15.56
C ILE A 169 10.35 34.69 -14.27
N VAL A 170 11.01 33.55 -14.13
CA VAL A 170 12.00 33.28 -13.07
C VAL A 170 13.37 33.06 -13.70
N VAL A 171 14.39 33.72 -13.15
CA VAL A 171 15.78 33.53 -13.57
C VAL A 171 16.57 32.90 -12.43
N LYS A 172 17.09 31.70 -12.63
CA LYS A 172 17.91 30.98 -11.65
C LYS A 172 19.36 31.01 -12.09
N VAL A 173 20.21 31.59 -11.24
CA VAL A 173 21.63 31.80 -11.51
C VAL A 173 22.44 30.93 -10.56
N PRO A 174 23.26 29.99 -11.05
CA PRO A 174 24.13 29.18 -10.20
C PRO A 174 25.05 30.04 -9.32
N ARG A 175 25.27 29.61 -8.08
CA ARG A 175 26.27 30.18 -7.16
C ARG A 175 27.21 29.09 -6.69
N LEU A 176 28.50 29.38 -6.73
CA LEU A 176 29.55 28.50 -6.23
C LEU A 176 30.23 29.18 -5.04
N ASN A 177 30.24 28.54 -3.88
CA ASN A 177 31.08 28.92 -2.76
C ASN A 177 32.45 28.25 -2.89
N ALA A 178 33.38 28.89 -3.62
CA ALA A 178 34.83 28.82 -3.48
C ALA A 178 35.46 29.58 -4.67
N SER A 179 36.27 30.60 -4.39
CA SER A 179 37.19 31.36 -5.28
C SER A 179 36.86 31.41 -6.79
N LEU A 180 36.75 32.63 -7.34
CA LEU A 180 36.68 32.94 -8.79
C LEU A 180 37.89 32.39 -9.60
N ASP A 181 38.88 31.76 -8.96
CA ASP A 181 40.15 31.36 -9.58
C ASP A 181 40.14 29.90 -10.10
N ASN A 182 39.10 29.10 -9.84
CA ASN A 182 39.06 27.69 -10.28
C ASN A 182 38.28 27.51 -11.60
N GLN A 183 38.90 27.91 -12.71
CA GLN A 183 38.32 27.83 -14.07
C GLN A 183 37.85 26.41 -14.43
N THR A 184 38.62 25.38 -14.09
CA THR A 184 38.27 23.97 -14.36
C THR A 184 36.91 23.58 -13.77
N ARG A 185 36.62 24.05 -12.55
CA ARG A 185 35.33 23.81 -11.90
C ARG A 185 34.18 24.52 -12.59
N HIS A 186 34.42 25.73 -13.10
CA HIS A 186 33.43 26.47 -13.89
C HIS A 186 33.13 25.76 -15.22
N ASP A 187 34.16 25.29 -15.92
CA ASP A 187 34.03 24.56 -17.18
C ASP A 187 33.25 23.24 -16.99
N HIS A 188 33.58 22.48 -15.94
CA HIS A 188 32.85 21.26 -15.59
C HIS A 188 31.37 21.52 -15.27
N LEU A 189 31.07 22.60 -14.54
CA LEU A 189 29.68 22.97 -14.28
C LEU A 189 28.95 23.35 -15.58
N GLU A 190 29.60 24.09 -16.46
CA GLU A 190 29.05 24.49 -17.76
C GLU A 190 28.72 23.28 -18.65
N ILE A 191 29.58 22.24 -18.62
CA ILE A 191 29.31 20.96 -19.28
C ILE A 191 28.03 20.31 -18.76
N VAL A 192 27.91 20.12 -17.44
CA VAL A 192 26.74 19.48 -16.83
C VAL A 192 25.48 20.29 -17.10
N PHE A 193 25.57 21.61 -16.93
CA PHE A 193 24.47 22.52 -17.12
C PHE A 193 23.92 22.49 -18.54
N ARG A 194 24.79 22.57 -19.55
CA ARG A 194 24.36 22.53 -20.96
C ARG A 194 23.83 21.16 -21.36
N LYS A 195 24.40 20.07 -20.81
CA LYS A 195 23.89 18.72 -21.01
C LYS A 195 22.46 18.56 -20.46
N VAL A 196 22.23 18.96 -19.21
CA VAL A 196 20.90 18.92 -18.58
C VAL A 196 19.93 19.83 -19.33
N ALA A 197 20.36 21.04 -19.74
CA ALA A 197 19.52 21.95 -20.50
C ALA A 197 19.10 21.39 -21.86
N SER A 198 20.01 20.69 -22.54
CA SER A 198 19.72 20.03 -23.82
C SER A 198 18.68 18.93 -23.65
N SER A 199 18.78 18.13 -22.59
CA SER A 199 17.83 17.04 -22.33
C SER A 199 16.48 17.50 -21.79
N CYS A 200 16.40 18.65 -21.12
CA CYS A 200 15.17 19.17 -20.53
C CYS A 200 14.42 20.16 -21.43
N TYR A 201 15.03 20.68 -22.51
CA TYR A 201 14.45 21.76 -23.31
C TYR A 201 13.11 21.39 -23.96
N ASP A 202 13.01 20.18 -24.52
CA ASP A 202 11.79 19.70 -25.20
C ASP A 202 10.79 19.02 -24.25
N VAL A 203 11.01 19.10 -22.94
CA VAL A 203 10.16 18.45 -21.92
C VAL A 203 9.10 19.44 -21.45
N HIS A 204 7.91 19.35 -22.05
CA HIS A 204 6.77 20.21 -21.74
C HIS A 204 5.61 19.42 -21.13
N HIS A 205 5.23 19.76 -19.91
CA HIS A 205 4.08 19.14 -19.24
C HIS A 205 3.47 20.11 -18.22
N PRO A 206 2.13 20.16 -18.04
CA PRO A 206 1.50 21.09 -17.08
C PRO A 206 2.02 21.00 -15.64
N ASN A 207 2.54 19.84 -15.23
CA ASN A 207 3.11 19.58 -13.91
C ASN A 207 4.64 19.52 -13.88
N ILE A 208 5.30 20.07 -14.90
CA ILE A 208 6.75 20.24 -14.97
C ILE A 208 7.01 21.73 -15.24
N ILE A 209 8.01 22.30 -14.58
CA ILE A 209 8.37 23.71 -14.80
C ILE A 209 9.04 23.86 -16.16
N ASP A 210 8.42 24.61 -17.06
CA ASP A 210 8.96 24.88 -18.39
C ASP A 210 10.27 25.67 -18.33
N PHE A 211 11.28 25.13 -19.02
CA PHE A 211 12.55 25.80 -19.27
C PHE A 211 12.46 26.62 -20.56
N LEU A 212 12.51 27.95 -20.45
CA LEU A 212 12.22 28.86 -21.57
C LEU A 212 13.47 29.24 -22.37
N GLY A 213 14.65 29.17 -21.75
CA GLY A 213 15.91 29.53 -22.37
C GLY A 213 16.93 30.07 -21.37
N ILE A 214 17.91 30.82 -21.85
CA ILE A 214 19.01 31.37 -21.04
C ILE A 214 19.02 32.88 -21.05
N THR A 215 19.86 33.50 -20.22
CA THR A 215 20.20 34.91 -20.31
C THR A 215 21.68 35.13 -20.06
N SER A 216 22.38 35.66 -21.06
CA SER A 216 23.80 36.07 -20.96
C SER A 216 23.99 37.40 -20.21
N GLY A 217 22.98 37.84 -19.45
CA GLY A 217 23.01 39.04 -18.61
C GLY A 217 23.68 38.84 -17.25
N PHE A 218 24.00 37.59 -16.88
CA PHE A 218 24.64 37.23 -15.62
C PHE A 218 26.06 36.69 -15.85
N SER A 219 26.91 36.83 -14.85
CA SER A 219 28.32 36.42 -14.84
C SER A 219 28.66 35.86 -13.45
N PRO A 220 29.53 34.84 -13.32
CA PRO A 220 30.31 34.18 -14.38
C PRO A 220 29.53 33.17 -15.24
N HIS A 221 28.31 32.80 -14.85
CA HIS A 221 27.46 31.85 -15.57
C HIS A 221 26.18 32.51 -16.08
N GLU A 222 25.66 32.03 -17.21
CA GLU A 222 24.37 32.45 -17.74
C GLU A 222 23.23 32.11 -16.77
N GLY A 223 22.21 32.96 -16.73
CA GLY A 223 20.99 32.67 -15.97
C GLY A 223 20.08 31.72 -16.74
N LEU A 224 19.53 30.71 -16.06
CA LEU A 224 18.47 29.88 -16.61
C LEU A 224 17.12 30.57 -16.45
N VAL A 225 16.36 30.68 -17.54
CA VAL A 225 15.05 31.30 -17.55
C VAL A 225 13.97 30.23 -17.57
N PHE A 226 13.09 30.29 -16.58
CA PHE A 226 11.96 29.38 -16.43
C PHE A 226 10.65 30.15 -16.50
N GLU A 227 9.58 29.40 -16.76
CA GLU A 227 8.25 29.89 -16.45
C GLU A 227 8.12 30.26 -14.97
N ALA A 228 7.04 30.94 -14.67
CA ALA A 228 6.87 31.61 -13.41
C ALA A 228 5.90 30.90 -12.48
N CYS A 229 6.41 30.35 -11.38
CA CYS A 229 5.61 29.83 -10.27
C CYS A 229 5.74 30.78 -9.07
N TYR A 230 4.78 31.67 -8.86
CA TYR A 230 4.96 32.84 -7.96
C TYR A 230 4.51 32.69 -6.53
N ARG A 231 3.87 31.57 -6.19
CA ARG A 231 3.41 31.40 -4.83
C ARG A 231 4.58 31.01 -3.95
N TRP A 232 4.85 29.72 -3.84
CA TRP A 232 5.80 29.16 -2.91
C TRP A 232 6.19 27.75 -3.37
N THR A 233 7.32 27.26 -2.87
CA THR A 233 7.62 25.82 -2.97
C THR A 233 6.64 25.02 -2.11
N LEU A 234 6.54 23.72 -2.35
CA LEU A 234 5.73 22.83 -1.51
C LEU A 234 6.17 22.89 -0.04
N ALA A 235 7.49 22.99 0.21
CA ALA A 235 8.08 23.22 1.53
C ALA A 235 7.51 24.46 2.24
N GLU A 236 7.44 25.59 1.53
CA GLU A 236 6.94 26.86 2.05
C GLU A 236 5.41 26.83 2.25
N TYR A 237 4.67 26.11 1.41
CA TYR A 237 3.22 25.90 1.53
C TYR A 237 2.83 25.20 2.83
N ARG A 238 3.53 24.11 3.16
CA ARG A 238 3.31 23.37 4.42
C ARG A 238 3.61 24.25 5.62
N LYS A 239 4.73 24.99 5.62
CA LYS A 239 5.12 25.90 6.71
C LYS A 239 4.05 26.97 7.00
N LYS A 240 3.34 27.42 5.96
CA LYS A 240 2.28 28.42 6.05
C LYS A 240 0.90 27.81 6.37
N ARG A 241 0.77 26.48 6.45
CA ARG A 241 -0.48 25.74 6.69
C ARG A 241 -1.60 26.11 5.70
N ILE A 242 -1.23 26.18 4.42
CA ILE A 242 -2.11 26.61 3.31
C ILE A 242 -2.78 25.41 2.61
N VAL A 243 -2.26 24.20 2.83
CA VAL A 243 -2.75 22.96 2.20
C VAL A 243 -3.96 22.46 3.00
N VAL A 244 -5.08 22.23 2.30
CA VAL A 244 -6.28 21.60 2.90
C VAL A 244 -6.01 20.13 3.11
N LEU A 245 -6.24 19.64 4.34
CA LEU A 245 -5.86 18.30 4.81
C LEU A 245 -6.99 17.25 4.81
N GLU A 246 -8.21 17.65 4.43
CA GLU A 246 -9.39 16.86 4.75
C GLU A 246 -10.22 16.46 3.52
N GLU A 247 -9.76 16.77 2.29
CA GLU A 247 -10.57 16.59 1.08
C GLU A 247 -9.84 15.86 -0.05
N TYR A 248 -10.34 14.69 -0.46
CA TYR A 248 -9.91 13.98 -1.68
C TYR A 248 -10.51 14.60 -2.94
N THR A 249 -10.28 15.89 -3.16
CA THR A 249 -10.81 16.61 -4.30
C THR A 249 -9.67 17.29 -5.05
N ARG A 250 -9.72 17.25 -6.38
CA ARG A 250 -8.95 18.15 -7.23
C ARG A 250 -9.59 19.55 -7.15
N SER A 251 -9.29 20.32 -6.10
CA SER A 251 -9.76 21.70 -5.97
C SER A 251 -9.23 22.57 -7.11
N THR A 252 -10.06 23.49 -7.61
CA THR A 252 -9.73 24.43 -8.69
C THR A 252 -9.71 25.90 -8.25
N ASP A 253 -9.52 26.20 -6.96
CA ASP A 253 -9.44 27.56 -6.41
C ASP A 253 -8.29 27.63 -5.37
N PRO A 254 -7.71 28.79 -5.00
CA PRO A 254 -6.27 29.05 -4.80
C PRO A 254 -5.54 28.27 -3.69
N TYR A 255 -6.23 27.42 -2.96
CA TYR A 255 -5.74 26.57 -1.88
C TYR A 255 -5.79 25.11 -2.33
N PRO A 256 -4.65 24.52 -2.73
CA PRO A 256 -4.61 23.13 -3.15
C PRO A 256 -4.83 22.17 -1.97
N THR A 257 -5.50 21.06 -2.23
CA THR A 257 -5.61 19.93 -1.29
C THR A 257 -4.34 19.09 -1.37
N ALA A 258 -3.99 18.32 -0.33
CA ALA A 258 -2.86 17.39 -0.49
C ALA A 258 -3.12 16.36 -1.61
N HIS A 259 -4.38 15.95 -1.80
CA HIS A 259 -4.78 15.06 -2.89
C HIS A 259 -4.48 15.65 -4.27
N SER A 260 -4.83 16.92 -4.52
CA SER A 260 -4.55 17.58 -5.79
C SER A 260 -3.04 17.70 -6.04
N LEU A 261 -2.26 18.04 -5.00
CA LEU A 261 -0.80 18.14 -5.08
C LEU A 261 -0.14 16.79 -5.39
N MET A 262 -0.56 15.72 -4.70
CA MET A 262 -0.06 14.37 -4.96
C MET A 262 -0.39 13.92 -6.39
N CYS A 263 -1.60 14.22 -6.88
CA CYS A 263 -1.99 13.92 -8.25
C CYS A 263 -1.12 14.67 -9.26
N ASP A 264 -0.95 15.99 -9.08
CA ASP A 264 -0.13 16.82 -9.96
C ASP A 264 1.33 16.32 -10.05
N ILE A 265 1.94 15.99 -8.91
CA ILE A 265 3.31 15.45 -8.86
C ILE A 265 3.38 14.12 -9.63
N LEU A 266 2.42 13.21 -9.41
CA LEU A 266 2.38 11.93 -10.10
C LEU A 266 2.13 12.05 -11.60
N GLU A 267 1.35 13.04 -12.06
CA GLU A 267 1.17 13.29 -13.49
C GLU A 267 2.50 13.70 -14.14
N GLY A 268 3.29 14.56 -13.47
CA GLY A 268 4.64 14.89 -13.91
C GLY A 268 5.59 13.68 -13.92
N LEU A 269 5.60 12.86 -12.86
CA LEU A 269 6.41 11.65 -12.80
C LEU A 269 6.01 10.64 -13.87
N LYS A 270 4.71 10.39 -14.04
CA LYS A 270 4.18 9.47 -15.05
C LYS A 270 4.60 9.89 -16.47
N TYR A 271 4.58 11.19 -16.76
CA TYR A 271 5.03 11.72 -18.04
C TYR A 271 6.52 11.42 -18.27
N MET A 272 7.38 11.74 -17.29
CA MET A 272 8.83 11.50 -17.39
C MET A 272 9.20 10.02 -17.46
N HIS A 273 8.56 9.20 -16.62
CA HIS A 273 8.80 7.75 -16.55
C HIS A 273 8.27 7.02 -17.80
N GLY A 274 7.33 7.63 -18.53
CA GLY A 274 6.72 7.07 -19.74
C GLY A 274 7.51 7.30 -21.04
N TYR A 275 8.64 8.01 -21.00
CA TYR A 275 9.50 8.17 -22.18
C TYR A 275 10.08 6.82 -22.65
N PRO A 276 10.37 6.65 -23.96
CA PRO A 276 11.02 5.44 -24.47
C PRO A 276 12.33 5.09 -23.75
N ILE A 277 13.05 6.12 -23.31
CA ILE A 277 14.10 6.03 -22.31
C ILE A 277 13.61 6.85 -21.11
N PRO A 278 13.22 6.22 -19.99
CA PRO A 278 12.65 6.93 -18.85
C PRO A 278 13.58 8.03 -18.33
N ILE A 279 13.00 9.20 -18.05
CA ILE A 279 13.70 10.32 -17.42
C ILE A 279 13.47 10.22 -15.91
N THR A 280 14.53 10.04 -15.14
CA THR A 280 14.45 10.00 -13.67
C THR A 280 14.77 11.35 -13.07
N HIS A 281 13.97 11.78 -12.10
CA HIS A 281 14.16 13.05 -11.43
C HIS A 281 15.38 13.04 -10.48
N GLY A 282 15.49 12.01 -9.64
CA GLY A 282 16.64 11.73 -8.78
C GLY A 282 16.90 12.71 -7.62
N ASP A 283 16.06 13.74 -7.45
CA ASP A 283 16.11 14.68 -6.32
C ASP A 283 14.71 15.23 -5.96
N LEU A 284 13.70 14.35 -5.95
CA LEU A 284 12.30 14.77 -5.73
C LEU A 284 12.09 15.10 -4.24
N ARG A 285 12.16 16.40 -3.93
CA ARG A 285 11.97 16.94 -2.58
C ARG A 285 11.02 18.13 -2.61
N PRO A 286 10.37 18.49 -1.48
CA PRO A 286 9.42 19.60 -1.43
C PRO A 286 9.97 20.96 -1.91
N GLU A 287 11.29 21.19 -1.87
CA GLU A 287 11.94 22.40 -2.38
C GLU A 287 12.03 22.46 -3.92
N ASN A 288 12.00 21.30 -4.58
CA ASN A 288 12.04 21.17 -6.03
C ASN A 288 10.64 21.05 -6.65
N ILE A 289 9.58 21.20 -5.85
CA ILE A 289 8.19 21.23 -6.29
C ILE A 289 7.66 22.63 -6.02
N SER A 290 7.24 23.33 -7.07
CA SER A 290 6.69 24.70 -6.98
C SER A 290 5.19 24.68 -7.22
N ILE A 291 4.47 25.57 -6.54
CA ILE A 291 3.04 25.75 -6.76
C ILE A 291 2.82 27.02 -7.58
N ASP A 292 2.12 26.88 -8.70
CA ASP A 292 1.80 28.01 -9.58
C ASP A 292 0.63 28.85 -9.05
N ASP A 293 0.28 29.92 -9.78
CA ASP A 293 -0.77 30.84 -9.36
C ASP A 293 -2.18 30.20 -9.32
N SER A 294 -2.38 29.10 -10.04
CA SER A 294 -3.60 28.30 -10.05
C SER A 294 -3.67 27.24 -8.94
N GLY A 295 -2.61 27.10 -8.15
CA GLY A 295 -2.52 26.07 -7.10
C GLY A 295 -1.99 24.72 -7.60
N ARG A 296 -1.52 24.62 -8.85
CA ARG A 296 -1.01 23.39 -9.43
C ARG A 296 0.43 23.12 -9.00
N ALA A 297 0.75 21.88 -8.64
CA ALA A 297 2.13 21.47 -8.37
C ALA A 297 2.92 21.24 -9.68
N LYS A 298 4.13 21.79 -9.76
CA LYS A 298 5.06 21.65 -10.87
C LYS A 298 6.45 21.21 -10.40
N ILE A 299 6.99 20.17 -11.02
CA ILE A 299 8.31 19.60 -10.72
C ILE A 299 9.41 20.36 -11.46
N SER A 300 10.47 20.74 -10.74
CA SER A 300 11.66 21.36 -11.32
C SER A 300 12.70 20.31 -11.74
N LEU A 301 12.87 20.07 -13.05
CA LEU A 301 13.88 19.11 -13.56
C LEU A 301 15.34 19.54 -13.32
N MET A 302 15.57 20.81 -12.99
CA MET A 302 16.91 21.37 -12.81
C MET A 302 17.30 21.53 -11.34
N SER A 303 17.83 20.44 -10.77
CA SER A 303 18.45 20.44 -9.45
C SER A 303 19.93 20.83 -9.51
N PHE A 304 20.24 22.03 -9.02
CA PHE A 304 21.63 22.49 -8.81
C PHE A 304 22.37 21.64 -7.77
N GLY A 305 21.66 20.98 -6.85
CA GLY A 305 22.26 20.03 -5.94
C GLY A 305 22.85 18.84 -6.69
N ARG A 306 22.09 18.27 -7.63
CA ARG A 306 22.55 17.17 -8.49
C ARG A 306 23.64 17.62 -9.47
N MET A 307 23.51 18.80 -10.07
CA MET A 307 24.57 19.34 -10.96
C MET A 307 25.92 19.42 -10.26
N LEU A 308 25.93 19.89 -9.01
CA LEU A 308 27.17 20.01 -8.21
C LEU A 308 27.70 18.64 -7.76
N ALA A 309 26.83 17.65 -7.58
CA ALA A 309 27.22 16.30 -7.21
C ALA A 309 27.74 15.48 -8.40
N ALA A 310 27.35 15.84 -9.63
CA ALA A 310 27.87 15.27 -10.87
C ALA A 310 29.28 15.77 -11.25
N LEU A 311 29.79 16.79 -10.54
CA LEU A 311 31.15 17.26 -10.72
C LEU A 311 32.15 16.17 -10.29
N PRO A 312 33.31 16.09 -10.96
CA PRO A 312 34.41 15.23 -10.53
C PRO A 312 34.78 15.43 -9.05
N PRO A 313 35.27 14.40 -8.32
CA PRO A 313 35.54 14.47 -6.88
C PRO A 313 36.45 15.63 -6.44
N ASP A 314 37.41 16.01 -7.29
CA ASP A 314 38.33 17.14 -7.11
C ASP A 314 37.64 18.51 -7.32
N ALA A 315 36.50 18.51 -7.99
CA ALA A 315 35.66 19.67 -8.28
C ALA A 315 34.31 19.67 -7.53
N ALA A 316 33.95 18.65 -6.75
CA ALA A 316 32.71 18.59 -5.99
C ALA A 316 32.82 19.37 -4.65
N VAL A 317 31.70 19.91 -4.11
CA VAL A 317 31.67 20.49 -2.73
C VAL A 317 31.32 19.41 -1.68
N THR A 318 30.74 18.30 -2.13
CA THR A 318 30.21 17.21 -1.31
C THR A 318 30.87 15.90 -1.76
N GLY A 319 31.07 14.94 -0.84
CA GLY A 319 31.87 13.72 -0.99
C GLY A 319 31.52 12.77 -2.16
N PRO A 320 32.13 11.58 -2.21
CA PRO A 320 32.59 10.88 -3.42
C PRO A 320 31.53 10.58 -4.49
N SER A 321 32.01 10.52 -5.74
CA SER A 321 31.33 10.39 -7.05
C SER A 321 30.53 9.10 -7.31
N ASN A 322 30.44 8.16 -6.37
CA ASN A 322 29.71 6.92 -6.56
C ASN A 322 28.26 7.07 -6.09
N GLN A 323 27.52 7.98 -6.74
CA GLN A 323 26.08 8.04 -6.53
C GLN A 323 25.42 6.83 -7.18
N PRO A 324 24.54 6.11 -6.46
CA PRO A 324 23.79 5.01 -7.04
C PRO A 324 22.96 5.51 -8.24
N GLN A 325 22.91 4.68 -9.28
CA GLN A 325 22.16 4.98 -10.50
C GLN A 325 20.70 5.29 -10.15
N GLN A 326 20.21 6.43 -10.63
CA GLN A 326 18.83 6.84 -10.40
C GLN A 326 17.88 6.01 -11.26
N THR A 327 16.73 5.68 -10.69
CA THR A 327 15.73 4.79 -11.29
C THR A 327 14.33 5.39 -11.12
N THR A 328 13.39 4.93 -11.92
CA THR A 328 11.98 5.28 -11.75
C THR A 328 11.46 4.83 -10.38
N GLU A 329 11.98 3.72 -9.87
CA GLU A 329 11.67 3.16 -8.57
C GLU A 329 12.27 3.98 -7.41
N SER A 330 13.42 4.64 -7.60
CA SER A 330 13.98 5.57 -6.61
C SER A 330 13.18 6.86 -6.53
N ASP A 331 12.68 7.37 -7.66
CA ASP A 331 11.74 8.50 -7.65
C ASP A 331 10.47 8.15 -6.86
N MET A 332 9.93 6.94 -7.03
CA MET A 332 8.74 6.49 -6.30
C MET A 332 8.97 6.36 -4.80
N TRP A 333 10.18 5.96 -4.35
CA TRP A 333 10.56 6.01 -2.93
C TRP A 333 10.47 7.45 -2.39
N THR A 334 11.11 8.39 -3.09
CA THR A 334 11.12 9.82 -2.68
C THR A 334 9.73 10.44 -2.76
N PHE A 335 8.90 10.03 -3.72
CA PHE A 335 7.49 10.42 -3.79
C PHE A 335 6.70 9.93 -2.56
N GLY A 336 6.93 8.70 -2.10
CA GLY A 336 6.36 8.18 -0.85
C GLY A 336 6.75 9.03 0.36
N CYS A 337 8.02 9.46 0.43
CA CYS A 337 8.47 10.40 1.47
C CYS A 337 7.75 11.75 1.39
N VAL A 338 7.57 12.32 0.18
CA VAL A 338 6.82 13.57 -0.02
C VAL A 338 5.35 13.42 0.41
N CYS A 339 4.70 12.30 0.08
CA CYS A 339 3.33 12.02 0.52
C CYS A 339 3.23 11.97 2.05
N PHE A 340 4.11 11.19 2.70
CA PHE A 340 4.15 11.13 4.17
C PHE A 340 4.35 12.51 4.78
N TRP A 341 5.37 13.23 4.31
CA TRP A 341 5.72 14.58 4.75
C TRP A 341 4.56 15.58 4.63
N LEU A 342 3.81 15.46 3.54
CA LEU A 342 2.67 16.33 3.23
C LEU A 342 1.48 16.03 4.15
N LEU A 343 1.20 14.74 4.37
CA LEU A 343 0.00 14.28 5.07
C LEU A 343 0.13 14.29 6.60
N THR A 344 1.30 13.94 7.14
CA THR A 344 1.48 13.76 8.60
C THR A 344 2.07 14.97 9.29
N LEU A 345 2.58 15.92 8.51
CA LEU A 345 3.38 17.02 9.01
C LEU A 345 4.59 16.55 9.85
N LEU A 346 5.14 15.38 9.55
CA LEU A 346 6.40 14.88 10.11
C LEU A 346 7.47 14.80 9.01
N GLU A 347 8.73 14.91 9.41
CA GLU A 347 9.84 14.61 8.49
C GLU A 347 10.03 13.09 8.37
N PRO A 348 10.36 12.55 7.19
CA PRO A 348 10.80 11.16 7.07
C PRO A 348 12.01 10.92 8.00
N TYR A 349 12.04 9.78 8.70
CA TYR A 349 13.04 9.51 9.74
C TYR A 349 13.06 10.56 10.88
N SER A 350 11.92 11.13 11.26
CA SER A 350 11.83 12.20 12.29
C SER A 350 12.43 11.87 13.65
N SER A 351 12.63 10.58 13.96
CA SER A 351 13.28 10.12 15.21
C SER A 351 14.82 10.09 15.12
N ILE A 352 15.40 10.46 13.97
CA ILE A 352 16.82 10.37 13.68
C ILE A 352 17.34 11.78 13.40
N ASP A 353 18.19 12.29 14.30
CA ASP A 353 18.69 13.66 14.22
C ASP A 353 19.80 13.87 13.17
N ARG A 354 20.32 12.79 12.56
CA ARG A 354 21.43 12.86 11.59
C ARG A 354 21.17 12.10 10.29
N ASP A 355 21.42 12.78 9.17
CA ASP A 355 21.22 12.25 7.81
C ASP A 355 22.06 11.00 7.49
N ASP A 356 23.27 10.89 8.04
CA ASP A 356 24.15 9.72 7.84
C ASP A 356 23.57 8.45 8.49
N LEU A 357 22.90 8.59 9.63
CA LEU A 357 22.21 7.49 10.30
C LEU A 357 20.93 7.12 9.55
N ALA A 358 20.17 8.09 9.03
CA ALA A 358 19.02 7.80 8.17
C ALA A 358 19.42 7.01 6.91
N GLY A 359 20.58 7.32 6.33
CA GLY A 359 21.15 6.53 5.23
C GLY A 359 21.44 5.07 5.62
N ALA A 360 21.95 4.82 6.83
CA ALA A 360 22.17 3.48 7.36
C ALA A 360 20.85 2.71 7.54
N GLU A 361 19.80 3.35 8.04
CA GLU A 361 18.48 2.75 8.18
C GLU A 361 17.88 2.29 6.84
N ILE A 362 18.05 3.08 5.78
CA ILE A 362 17.65 2.71 4.41
C ILE A 362 18.40 1.44 3.97
N ILE A 363 19.71 1.36 4.22
CA ILE A 363 20.53 0.19 3.88
C ILE A 363 20.06 -1.05 4.66
N HIS A 364 19.69 -0.88 5.93
CA HIS A 364 19.16 -1.93 6.79
C HIS A 364 17.71 -2.32 6.48
N GLY A 365 17.05 -1.63 5.54
CA GLY A 365 15.68 -1.93 5.11
C GLY A 365 14.60 -1.39 6.04
N HIS A 366 14.94 -0.44 6.91
CA HIS A 366 13.98 0.25 7.75
C HIS A 366 13.31 1.38 6.97
N SER A 367 11.97 1.37 6.99
CA SER A 367 11.18 2.36 6.26
C SER A 367 11.31 3.76 6.88
N PRO A 368 11.14 4.83 6.08
CA PRO A 368 11.16 6.20 6.56
C PRO A 368 10.15 6.53 7.66
N ALA A 369 9.06 5.77 7.74
CA ALA A 369 8.06 5.91 8.79
C ALA A 369 7.24 4.61 8.97
N THR A 370 6.51 4.53 10.09
CA THR A 370 5.60 3.42 10.43
C THR A 370 4.18 3.94 10.72
N LEU A 371 3.18 3.05 10.62
CA LEU A 371 1.77 3.41 10.87
C LEU A 371 1.54 3.95 12.30
N SER A 372 2.33 3.48 13.27
CA SER A 372 2.28 3.95 14.66
C SER A 372 2.60 5.44 14.82
N GLN A 373 3.43 6.02 13.94
CA GLN A 373 3.74 7.45 13.94
C GLN A 373 2.62 8.30 13.33
N VAL A 374 1.72 7.66 12.60
CA VAL A 374 0.64 8.28 11.82
C VAL A 374 -0.68 8.36 12.63
N TYR A 375 -0.84 7.52 13.66
CA TYR A 375 -2.09 7.34 14.42
C TYR A 375 -2.52 8.57 15.27
N ARG A 376 -1.85 9.73 15.17
CA ARG A 376 -2.27 10.94 15.89
C ARG A 376 -3.40 11.67 15.15
N ARG A 377 -4.63 11.35 15.56
CA ARG A 377 -5.89 12.12 15.53
C ARG A 377 -6.45 12.70 14.21
N ASP A 378 -5.70 12.88 13.13
CA ASP A 378 -6.24 13.49 11.90
C ASP A 378 -6.10 12.56 10.68
N SER A 379 -7.26 12.19 10.16
CA SER A 379 -7.58 11.07 9.28
C SER A 379 -7.36 11.38 7.81
N TRP A 380 -6.16 11.11 7.25
CA TRP A 380 -5.98 11.11 5.78
C TRP A 380 -5.22 9.89 5.23
N THR A 381 -4.39 9.24 6.02
CA THR A 381 -3.49 8.17 5.55
C THR A 381 -4.12 6.77 5.60
N THR A 382 -5.16 6.56 6.39
CA THR A 382 -5.70 5.23 6.75
C THR A 382 -6.68 4.66 5.72
N ASN A 383 -7.10 5.46 4.72
CA ASN A 383 -7.78 5.00 3.51
C ASN A 383 -6.88 4.27 2.54
N GLY A 384 -6.07 3.30 3.03
CA GLY A 384 -5.01 2.54 2.36
C GLY A 384 -4.02 3.31 1.48
N LEU A 385 -4.14 4.64 1.43
CA LEU A 385 -3.14 5.55 0.92
C LEU A 385 -1.81 5.26 1.64
N TRP A 386 -1.86 5.01 2.96
CA TRP A 386 -0.73 4.52 3.73
C TRP A 386 -0.14 3.21 3.19
N ASN A 387 -0.95 2.20 2.89
CA ASN A 387 -0.43 0.94 2.32
C ASN A 387 0.30 1.20 1.00
N THR A 388 -0.20 2.13 0.19
CA THR A 388 0.44 2.51 -1.08
C THR A 388 1.73 3.31 -0.85
N ILE A 389 1.74 4.27 0.11
CA ILE A 389 2.94 5.00 0.54
C ILE A 389 3.99 4.03 1.10
N ALA A 390 3.60 3.09 1.96
CA ALA A 390 4.49 2.10 2.53
C ALA A 390 5.07 1.15 1.46
N LYS A 391 4.32 0.83 0.40
CA LYS A 391 4.84 0.07 -0.75
C LYS A 391 5.93 0.83 -1.50
N CYS A 392 5.91 2.17 -1.54
CA CYS A 392 7.02 2.95 -2.09
C CYS A 392 8.35 2.72 -1.35
N TRP A 393 8.29 2.26 -0.10
CA TRP A 393 9.46 2.01 0.74
C TRP A 393 9.88 0.55 0.82
N ARG A 394 9.47 -0.28 -0.15
CA ARG A 394 9.98 -1.65 -0.27
C ARG A 394 11.46 -1.63 -0.63
N GLN A 395 12.21 -2.52 0.04
CA GLN A 395 13.65 -2.64 -0.17
C GLN A 395 13.98 -3.01 -1.62
N SER A 396 13.22 -3.96 -2.18
CA SER A 396 13.31 -4.28 -3.60
C SER A 396 12.65 -3.18 -4.44
N PRO A 397 13.39 -2.54 -5.38
CA PRO A 397 12.84 -1.48 -6.24
C PRO A 397 11.61 -1.93 -7.04
N LEU A 398 11.61 -3.18 -7.53
CA LEU A 398 10.53 -3.75 -8.36
C LEU A 398 9.21 -3.94 -7.60
N GLN A 399 9.24 -3.94 -6.27
CA GLN A 399 8.03 -4.05 -5.45
C GLN A 399 7.36 -2.70 -5.19
N ARG A 400 8.00 -1.60 -5.62
CA ARG A 400 7.46 -0.25 -5.49
C ARG A 400 6.43 -0.02 -6.61
N PRO A 401 5.32 0.69 -6.33
CA PRO A 401 4.33 0.98 -7.35
C PRO A 401 4.91 1.93 -8.41
N SER A 402 4.51 1.78 -9.67
CA SER A 402 4.79 2.79 -10.69
C SER A 402 3.97 4.07 -10.43
N ALA A 403 4.37 5.20 -11.02
CA ALA A 403 3.59 6.44 -10.96
C ALA A 403 2.16 6.24 -11.49
N THR A 404 2.00 5.40 -12.52
CA THR A 404 0.70 5.04 -13.08
C THR A 404 -0.16 4.25 -12.09
N ASP A 405 0.44 3.29 -11.37
CA ASP A 405 -0.30 2.47 -10.41
C ASP A 405 -0.68 3.24 -9.15
N PHE A 406 0.22 4.11 -8.66
CA PHE A 406 -0.11 5.00 -7.54
C PHE A 406 -1.26 5.95 -7.92
N MET A 407 -1.21 6.53 -9.13
CA MET A 407 -2.27 7.43 -9.61
C MET A 407 -3.66 6.75 -9.61
N LYS A 408 -3.76 5.47 -10.02
CA LYS A 408 -5.03 4.73 -9.98
C LYS A 408 -5.64 4.72 -8.57
N ILE A 409 -4.81 4.57 -7.54
CA ILE A 409 -5.25 4.59 -6.15
C ILE A 409 -5.78 5.97 -5.77
N LEU A 410 -5.05 7.06 -6.08
CA LEU A 410 -5.53 8.41 -5.79
C LEU A 410 -6.83 8.75 -6.51
N THR A 411 -7.02 8.31 -7.76
CA THR A 411 -8.28 8.47 -8.49
C THR A 411 -9.43 7.70 -7.83
N GLN A 412 -9.17 6.50 -7.30
CA GLN A 412 -10.19 5.72 -6.57
C GLN A 412 -10.62 6.37 -5.25
N LEU A 413 -9.74 7.19 -4.64
CA LEU A 413 -10.02 7.91 -3.41
C LEU A 413 -10.76 9.24 -3.65
N GLU A 414 -10.77 9.73 -4.89
CA GLU A 414 -11.38 11.02 -5.24
C GLU A 414 -12.88 11.03 -4.91
N GLY A 415 -13.32 12.02 -4.13
CA GLY A 415 -14.71 12.16 -3.67
C GLY A 415 -15.13 11.27 -2.50
N ARG A 416 -14.25 10.45 -1.92
CA ARG A 416 -14.55 9.67 -0.70
C ARG A 416 -14.58 10.56 0.54
N LYS A 417 -15.42 10.21 1.52
CA LYS A 417 -15.66 10.96 2.78
C LYS A 417 -15.37 10.17 4.07
N ILE A 418 -14.97 8.91 3.97
CA ILE A 418 -14.71 8.08 5.16
C ILE A 418 -13.21 7.83 5.18
N ASP A 419 -12.53 8.37 6.19
CA ASP A 419 -11.09 8.62 6.14
C ASP A 419 -10.22 7.62 6.92
N TRP A 420 -10.83 6.57 7.48
CA TRP A 420 -10.20 5.62 8.39
C TRP A 420 -10.21 4.15 7.94
N LEU A 421 -10.75 3.80 6.78
CA LEU A 421 -10.96 2.40 6.37
C LEU A 421 -9.81 1.86 5.50
N PRO A 422 -9.30 0.64 5.72
CA PRO A 422 -8.31 0.06 4.82
C PRO A 422 -8.79 0.02 3.35
N ILE A 423 -7.93 0.34 2.36
CA ILE A 423 -8.31 0.33 0.92
C ILE A 423 -8.88 -0.98 0.44
N SER A 424 -8.38 -2.08 1.00
CA SER A 424 -8.80 -3.43 0.66
C SER A 424 -10.25 -3.70 1.00
N VAL A 425 -10.83 -2.93 1.94
CA VAL A 425 -12.25 -3.02 2.27
C VAL A 425 -13.07 -2.46 1.11
N ILE A 426 -13.89 -3.33 0.52
CA ILE A 426 -14.74 -2.98 -0.62
C ILE A 426 -15.88 -2.08 -0.14
N ASP A 427 -15.98 -0.88 -0.70
CA ASP A 427 -17.17 -0.04 -0.51
C ASP A 427 -18.26 -0.45 -1.51
N LEU A 428 -19.41 -0.82 -0.97
CA LEU A 428 -20.60 -1.28 -1.67
C LEU A 428 -21.67 -0.18 -1.76
N ALA A 429 -21.31 1.08 -1.50
CA ALA A 429 -22.19 2.23 -1.65
C ALA A 429 -22.98 2.23 -2.95
N GLY A 430 -24.30 2.34 -2.83
CA GLY A 430 -25.24 2.36 -3.95
C GLY A 430 -25.40 1.02 -4.68
N LYS A 431 -24.59 0.00 -4.36
CA LYS A 431 -24.74 -1.39 -4.84
C LYS A 431 -25.67 -2.19 -3.92
N VAL A 432 -25.70 -1.84 -2.64
CA VAL A 432 -26.68 -2.34 -1.68
C VAL A 432 -27.74 -1.25 -1.50
N ARG A 433 -29.02 -1.61 -1.69
CA ARG A 433 -30.15 -0.71 -1.39
C ARG A 433 -30.89 -1.25 -0.19
N PHE A 434 -31.09 -0.40 0.81
CA PHE A 434 -31.87 -0.74 1.98
C PHE A 434 -33.25 -0.12 1.87
N ASP A 435 -34.25 -0.87 2.32
CA ASP A 435 -35.56 -0.29 2.58
C ASP A 435 -35.51 0.42 3.93
N LEU A 436 -35.49 1.75 3.93
CA LEU A 436 -35.46 2.56 5.16
C LEU A 436 -36.69 2.32 6.05
N SER A 437 -37.79 1.78 5.51
CA SER A 437 -38.97 1.36 6.28
C SER A 437 -38.78 0.02 7.01
N ALA A 438 -37.75 -0.76 6.65
CA ALA A 438 -37.40 -2.04 7.27
C ALA A 438 -36.63 -1.91 8.60
N ARG A 439 -36.36 -0.68 9.07
CA ARG A 439 -35.80 -0.42 10.42
C ARG A 439 -36.80 -0.63 11.57
N GLN A 440 -38.01 -1.11 11.27
CA GLN A 440 -38.94 -1.61 12.29
C GLN A 440 -38.36 -2.88 12.93
N GLU A 441 -38.51 -3.01 14.26
CA GLU A 441 -38.06 -4.16 15.08
C GLU A 441 -38.45 -5.53 14.49
N SER A 442 -39.48 -5.59 13.65
CA SER A 442 -40.01 -6.80 13.02
C SER A 442 -39.09 -7.48 12.00
N LYS A 443 -37.96 -6.88 11.58
CA LYS A 443 -37.02 -7.46 10.59
C LYS A 443 -35.59 -7.71 11.12
N GLN A 444 -35.34 -7.48 12.41
CA GLN A 444 -34.06 -7.77 13.07
C GLN A 444 -33.72 -9.27 12.99
N VAL A 445 -32.42 -9.58 12.89
CA VAL A 445 -31.89 -10.96 12.81
C VAL A 445 -31.09 -11.30 14.06
N ALA A 446 -30.28 -10.38 14.56
CA ALA A 446 -29.53 -10.53 15.80
C ALA A 446 -29.23 -9.15 16.42
N ASP A 447 -28.89 -9.13 17.71
CA ASP A 447 -28.19 -8.03 18.37
C ASP A 447 -26.94 -8.51 19.09
N HIS A 448 -25.87 -7.73 18.94
CA HIS A 448 -24.62 -7.95 19.65
C HIS A 448 -24.37 -6.74 20.55
N LEU A 449 -24.21 -7.00 21.85
CA LEU A 449 -23.93 -5.97 22.84
C LEU A 449 -22.51 -6.18 23.35
N SER A 450 -21.70 -5.13 23.36
CA SER A 450 -20.37 -5.12 23.96
C SER A 450 -20.16 -3.91 24.85
N ILE A 451 -19.18 -4.00 25.74
CA ILE A 451 -18.75 -2.92 26.63
C ILE A 451 -17.38 -2.44 26.15
N TRP A 452 -17.32 -1.23 25.60
CA TRP A 452 -16.09 -0.57 25.21
C TRP A 452 -15.51 0.21 26.38
N ARG A 453 -14.20 0.11 26.59
CA ARG A 453 -13.47 0.80 27.65
C ARG A 453 -12.22 1.47 27.10
N ARG A 454 -11.96 2.69 27.54
CA ARG A 454 -10.69 3.41 27.34
C ARG A 454 -9.92 3.45 28.65
N PHE A 455 -8.62 3.20 28.59
CA PHE A 455 -7.76 3.10 29.78
C PHE A 455 -6.73 4.23 29.83
N ASP A 456 -6.30 4.59 31.04
CA ASP A 456 -5.01 5.23 31.26
C ASP A 456 -3.96 4.11 31.41
N HIS A 457 -2.84 4.21 30.72
CA HIS A 457 -1.77 3.21 30.82
C HIS A 457 -0.74 3.56 31.90
N ALA A 458 -0.66 4.83 32.30
CA ALA A 458 0.21 5.28 33.38
C ALA A 458 -0.38 4.97 34.76
N LYS A 459 -1.71 4.83 34.84
CA LYS A 459 -2.46 4.43 36.04
C LYS A 459 -3.51 3.42 35.60
N PRO A 460 -3.63 2.25 36.23
CA PRO A 460 -4.68 1.27 35.89
C PRO A 460 -6.06 1.80 36.32
N GLU A 461 -6.59 2.74 35.54
CA GLU A 461 -7.91 3.35 35.70
C GLU A 461 -8.66 3.34 34.36
N ILE A 462 -9.97 3.09 34.44
CA ILE A 462 -10.86 3.20 33.29
C ILE A 462 -11.21 4.68 33.15
N LEU A 463 -10.78 5.29 32.04
CA LEU A 463 -11.07 6.69 31.72
C LEU A 463 -12.50 6.85 31.23
N GLU A 464 -12.95 5.92 30.38
CA GLU A 464 -14.28 5.94 29.78
C GLU A 464 -14.82 4.52 29.60
N GLU A 465 -16.14 4.38 29.74
CA GLU A 465 -16.87 3.14 29.47
C GLU A 465 -18.15 3.47 28.70
N ALA A 466 -18.44 2.70 27.65
CA ALA A 466 -19.63 2.86 26.84
C ALA A 466 -20.19 1.50 26.41
N ARG A 467 -21.53 1.41 26.34
CA ARG A 467 -22.23 0.25 25.77
C ARG A 467 -22.36 0.44 24.26
N VAL A 468 -21.87 -0.53 23.50
CA VAL A 468 -21.94 -0.55 22.03
C VAL A 468 -22.89 -1.66 21.62
N LYS A 469 -23.97 -1.30 20.91
CA LYS A 469 -24.94 -2.27 20.37
C LYS A 469 -24.85 -2.28 18.85
N MET A 470 -24.59 -3.47 18.29
CA MET A 470 -24.59 -3.75 16.85
C MET A 470 -25.86 -4.52 16.50
N LEU A 471 -26.59 -4.12 15.45
CA LEU A 471 -27.75 -4.87 14.98
C LEU A 471 -27.45 -5.57 13.65
N SER A 472 -27.99 -6.78 13.51
CA SER A 472 -27.93 -7.55 12.27
C SER A 472 -29.31 -7.59 11.64
N SER A 473 -29.44 -7.29 10.35
CA SER A 473 -30.72 -7.30 9.64
C SER A 473 -30.59 -7.80 8.19
N LYS A 474 -31.71 -8.14 7.55
CA LYS A 474 -31.70 -8.57 6.14
C LYS A 474 -31.91 -7.38 5.19
N PRO A 475 -30.94 -7.02 4.32
CA PRO A 475 -31.15 -6.01 3.29
C PRO A 475 -32.14 -6.54 2.24
N HIS A 476 -33.01 -5.68 1.73
CA HIS A 476 -33.93 -6.02 0.62
C HIS A 476 -33.41 -5.42 -0.68
N ILE A 477 -32.91 -6.26 -1.60
CA ILE A 477 -32.45 -5.81 -2.93
C ILE A 477 -33.66 -5.74 -3.88
N HIS A 478 -34.06 -4.54 -4.31
CA HIS A 478 -35.05 -4.36 -5.39
C HIS A 478 -34.38 -4.58 -6.77
N GLN A 479 -34.94 -5.49 -7.58
CA GLN A 479 -34.46 -5.85 -8.93
C GLN A 479 -34.73 -4.78 -10.00
N ASN A 480 -33.81 -4.68 -10.96
CA ASN A 480 -34.13 -4.51 -12.39
C ASN A 480 -33.66 -5.78 -13.13
N GLY A 481 -34.54 -6.78 -13.30
CA GLY A 481 -34.27 -7.98 -14.14
C GLY A 481 -34.58 -9.33 -13.48
N THR A 482 -34.92 -10.33 -14.32
CA THR A 482 -35.57 -11.62 -13.99
C THR A 482 -34.71 -12.71 -13.32
N GLN A 483 -33.61 -12.36 -12.63
CA GLN A 483 -32.76 -13.34 -11.92
C GLN A 483 -32.92 -13.25 -10.40
N LYS A 484 -33.26 -14.38 -9.76
CA LYS A 484 -33.44 -14.52 -8.30
C LYS A 484 -32.18 -14.02 -7.56
N PRO A 485 -32.27 -13.04 -6.63
CA PRO A 485 -31.09 -12.43 -6.02
C PRO A 485 -30.39 -13.41 -5.06
N PRO A 486 -29.06 -13.27 -4.84
CA PRO A 486 -28.39 -13.96 -3.74
C PRO A 486 -28.91 -13.39 -2.41
N GLU A 487 -29.22 -14.25 -1.46
CA GLU A 487 -29.54 -13.82 -0.09
C GLU A 487 -28.25 -13.24 0.51
N TYR A 488 -28.29 -12.02 1.06
CA TYR A 488 -27.19 -11.42 1.82
C TYR A 488 -27.71 -11.01 3.21
N VAL A 489 -26.83 -10.87 4.20
CA VAL A 489 -27.15 -10.33 5.53
C VAL A 489 -26.32 -9.05 5.74
N SER A 490 -26.96 -7.97 6.19
CA SER A 490 -26.30 -6.70 6.47
C SER A 490 -26.32 -6.46 7.96
N ASN A 491 -25.16 -6.20 8.57
CA ASN A 491 -25.17 -5.69 9.93
C ASN A 491 -25.45 -4.19 9.84
N ILE A 492 -26.70 -3.83 10.15
CA ILE A 492 -27.13 -2.44 10.18
C ILE A 492 -26.79 -1.89 11.54
N LEU A 493 -25.91 -0.90 11.56
CA LEU A 493 -25.58 -0.21 12.79
C LEU A 493 -26.78 0.65 13.20
N THR A 494 -27.40 0.33 14.35
CA THR A 494 -28.34 1.26 14.97
C THR A 494 -27.90 1.55 16.39
N TYR A 495 -27.81 2.83 16.69
CA TYR A 495 -27.49 3.32 18.02
C TYR A 495 -28.68 4.14 18.55
N SER A 496 -28.96 4.04 19.85
CA SER A 496 -29.95 4.87 20.54
C SER A 496 -29.26 5.82 21.54
N GLY A 497 -29.36 7.13 21.30
CA GLY A 497 -29.09 8.20 22.30
C GLY A 497 -27.64 8.71 22.38
N LEU A 498 -27.14 9.38 21.34
CA LEU A 498 -25.71 9.75 21.26
C LEU A 498 -25.35 10.92 22.19
N ASN A 499 -24.40 10.67 23.11
CA ASN A 499 -23.45 11.67 23.57
C ASN A 499 -22.10 11.46 22.82
N ALA A 500 -21.17 12.41 22.92
CA ALA A 500 -19.91 12.37 22.16
C ALA A 500 -19.09 11.09 22.44
N ASN A 501 -19.05 10.63 23.69
CA ASN A 501 -18.25 9.47 24.10
C ASN A 501 -18.77 8.15 23.50
N ALA A 502 -20.09 7.98 23.43
CA ALA A 502 -20.66 6.79 22.82
C ALA A 502 -20.42 6.71 21.31
N LEU A 503 -20.31 7.87 20.65
CA LEU A 503 -19.97 7.94 19.24
C LEU A 503 -18.51 7.51 19.02
N GLU A 504 -17.57 7.99 19.84
CA GLU A 504 -16.15 7.59 19.82
C GLU A 504 -15.99 6.07 20.03
N ALA A 505 -16.66 5.52 21.03
CA ALA A 505 -16.66 4.08 21.30
C ALA A 505 -17.15 3.29 20.07
N LEU A 506 -18.24 3.72 19.45
CA LEU A 506 -18.79 3.07 18.26
C LEU A 506 -17.82 3.12 17.07
N TYR A 507 -17.18 4.28 16.82
CA TYR A 507 -16.14 4.39 15.79
C TYR A 507 -14.98 3.42 16.05
N SER A 508 -14.46 3.43 17.26
CA SER A 508 -13.32 2.60 17.66
C SER A 508 -13.64 1.11 17.49
N THR A 509 -14.82 0.66 17.94
CA THR A 509 -15.23 -0.74 17.79
C THR A 509 -15.37 -1.15 16.32
N VAL A 510 -16.04 -0.34 15.48
CA VAL A 510 -16.23 -0.68 14.06
C VAL A 510 -14.89 -0.66 13.30
N GLN A 511 -14.04 0.35 13.56
CA GLN A 511 -12.69 0.44 12.99
C GLN A 511 -11.88 -0.81 13.28
N HIS A 512 -11.88 -1.22 14.56
CA HIS A 512 -11.13 -2.36 15.03
C HIS A 512 -11.65 -3.67 14.42
N GLU A 513 -12.95 -3.90 14.43
CA GLU A 513 -13.53 -5.11 13.86
C GLU A 513 -13.28 -5.19 12.34
N VAL A 514 -13.46 -4.10 11.58
CA VAL A 514 -13.16 -4.07 10.15
C VAL A 514 -11.68 -4.40 9.88
N ALA A 515 -10.76 -3.87 10.69
CA ALA A 515 -9.33 -4.14 10.54
C ALA A 515 -8.99 -5.62 10.82
N LEU A 516 -9.59 -6.23 11.84
CA LEU A 516 -9.42 -7.67 12.10
C LEU A 516 -10.00 -8.51 10.96
N MET A 517 -11.18 -8.16 10.48
CA MET A 517 -11.90 -8.94 9.48
C MET A 517 -11.24 -8.89 8.09
N GLU A 518 -10.52 -7.82 7.76
CA GLU A 518 -9.82 -7.67 6.48
C GLU A 518 -8.67 -8.68 6.30
N GLN A 519 -8.00 -9.04 7.39
CA GLN A 519 -6.89 -10.00 7.38
C GLN A 519 -7.34 -11.46 7.55
N ILE A 520 -8.62 -11.71 7.86
CA ILE A 520 -9.17 -13.04 8.12
C ILE A 520 -9.82 -13.61 6.87
N ASP A 521 -9.36 -14.79 6.47
CA ASP A 521 -9.98 -15.60 5.41
C ASP A 521 -10.01 -17.07 5.86
N HIS A 522 -11.18 -17.49 6.36
CA HIS A 522 -11.38 -18.85 6.86
C HIS A 522 -12.85 -19.29 6.67
N PRO A 523 -13.12 -20.54 6.21
CA PRO A 523 -14.47 -20.98 5.86
C PRO A 523 -15.46 -21.01 7.04
N PHE A 524 -14.97 -21.23 8.27
CA PHE A 524 -15.79 -21.30 9.49
C PHE A 524 -15.79 -20.00 10.31
N ILE A 525 -15.31 -18.90 9.73
CA ILE A 525 -15.48 -17.56 10.31
C ILE A 525 -16.42 -16.79 9.39
N HIS A 526 -17.33 -16.01 9.97
CA HIS A 526 -18.26 -15.16 9.23
C HIS A 526 -17.47 -14.15 8.40
N ARG A 527 -17.71 -14.08 7.09
CA ARG A 527 -16.89 -13.25 6.19
C ARG A 527 -17.46 -11.84 6.00
N LEU A 528 -16.63 -10.82 6.23
CA LEU A 528 -16.90 -9.45 5.80
C LEU A 528 -16.76 -9.36 4.28
N LEU A 529 -17.81 -8.93 3.59
CA LEU A 529 -17.80 -8.69 2.14
C LEU A 529 -17.33 -7.28 1.79
N GLY A 530 -17.56 -6.34 2.70
CA GLY A 530 -17.27 -4.93 2.51
C GLY A 530 -18.08 -4.08 3.47
N ILE A 531 -18.19 -2.80 3.14
CA ILE A 531 -18.98 -1.82 3.90
C ILE A 531 -19.95 -1.10 2.97
N ASP A 532 -20.92 -0.37 3.51
CA ASP A 532 -21.74 0.55 2.74
C ASP A 532 -21.70 1.97 3.35
N SER A 533 -21.18 2.92 2.58
CA SER A 533 -21.10 4.34 2.93
C SER A 533 -22.29 5.20 2.47
N SER A 534 -23.30 4.62 1.80
CA SER A 534 -24.36 5.36 1.12
C SER A 534 -25.45 5.95 2.02
N LEU A 535 -25.65 5.40 3.22
CA LEU A 535 -26.78 5.73 4.11
C LEU A 535 -26.43 6.66 5.28
N THR A 536 -25.32 7.40 5.21
CA THR A 536 -24.75 8.15 6.34
C THR A 536 -25.63 9.35 6.76
N HIS A 537 -26.67 9.12 7.56
CA HIS A 537 -27.18 10.14 8.49
C HIS A 537 -26.27 10.28 9.73
N THR A 538 -25.42 9.28 9.95
CA THR A 538 -24.29 9.25 10.89
C THR A 538 -23.05 8.88 10.09
N HIS A 539 -21.90 9.52 10.34
CA HIS A 539 -20.63 9.36 9.60
C HIS A 539 -19.98 7.94 9.70
N ILE A 540 -20.71 6.91 10.12
CA ILE A 540 -20.23 5.53 10.32
C ILE A 540 -20.85 4.62 9.23
N PRO A 541 -20.06 3.84 8.47
CA PRO A 541 -20.56 2.95 7.42
C PRO A 541 -21.14 1.65 7.99
N ASP A 542 -22.14 1.09 7.31
CA ASP A 542 -22.69 -0.23 7.65
C ASP A 542 -21.72 -1.34 7.24
N MET A 543 -21.59 -2.40 8.04
CA MET A 543 -20.75 -3.55 7.73
C MET A 543 -21.57 -4.61 6.98
N ILE A 544 -21.10 -5.03 5.80
CA ILE A 544 -21.81 -5.96 4.93
C ILE A 544 -21.12 -7.32 5.00
N PHE A 545 -21.81 -8.31 5.54
CA PHE A 545 -21.28 -9.66 5.68
C PHE A 545 -21.95 -10.62 4.70
N GLU A 546 -21.36 -11.80 4.55
CA GLU A 546 -22.02 -12.91 3.85
C GLU A 546 -23.32 -13.32 4.57
N PRO A 547 -24.29 -13.90 3.85
CA PRO A 547 -25.51 -14.38 4.47
C PRO A 547 -25.24 -15.47 5.52
N LEU A 548 -25.86 -15.32 6.69
CA LEU A 548 -25.99 -16.39 7.68
C LEU A 548 -27.46 -16.81 7.84
N PRO A 549 -27.73 -18.10 8.09
CA PRO A 549 -29.05 -18.58 8.48
C PRO A 549 -29.47 -18.00 9.84
N ARG A 550 -30.77 -18.03 10.15
CA ARG A 550 -31.31 -17.49 11.42
C ARG A 550 -31.12 -18.42 12.63
N ILE A 551 -30.43 -19.55 12.46
CA ILE A 551 -30.31 -20.57 13.51
C ILE A 551 -28.93 -20.45 14.15
N THR A 552 -28.89 -19.95 15.38
CA THR A 552 -27.71 -19.97 16.24
C THR A 552 -27.68 -21.27 17.05
N LEU A 553 -26.51 -21.64 17.56
CA LEU A 553 -26.37 -22.76 18.49
C LEU A 553 -27.22 -22.52 19.75
N GLU A 554 -27.30 -21.27 20.24
CA GLU A 554 -28.17 -20.91 21.35
C GLU A 554 -29.65 -21.25 21.08
N SER A 555 -30.16 -20.93 19.89
CA SER A 555 -31.54 -21.25 19.52
C SER A 555 -31.80 -22.75 19.53
N LEU A 556 -30.87 -23.57 19.04
CA LEU A 556 -30.99 -25.03 19.04
C LEU A 556 -30.91 -25.61 20.45
N LEU A 557 -30.01 -25.07 21.29
CA LEU A 557 -29.91 -25.46 22.69
C LEU A 557 -31.24 -25.21 23.41
N ASN A 558 -31.83 -24.03 23.22
CA ASN A 558 -33.11 -23.67 23.85
C ASN A 558 -34.28 -24.54 23.38
N GLN A 559 -34.22 -25.07 22.15
CA GLN A 559 -35.22 -25.99 21.59
C GLN A 559 -34.98 -27.46 21.97
N GLY A 560 -33.83 -27.79 22.59
CA GLY A 560 -33.46 -29.16 22.93
C GLY A 560 -32.99 -30.00 21.75
N GLU A 561 -32.61 -29.37 20.64
CA GLU A 561 -32.21 -30.03 19.39
C GLU A 561 -30.68 -30.11 19.19
N ALA A 562 -29.90 -29.77 20.21
CA ALA A 562 -28.44 -29.65 20.12
C ALA A 562 -27.70 -30.98 19.88
N ASP A 563 -28.31 -32.12 20.25
CA ASP A 563 -27.70 -33.46 20.10
C ASP A 563 -27.43 -33.85 18.63
N TYR A 564 -28.06 -33.16 17.66
CA TYR A 564 -27.93 -33.46 16.23
C TYR A 564 -26.74 -32.77 15.53
N VAL A 565 -26.02 -31.86 16.19
CA VAL A 565 -25.04 -30.97 15.53
C VAL A 565 -23.59 -31.41 15.78
N ALA A 566 -23.25 -32.67 15.57
CA ALA A 566 -21.88 -33.17 15.79
C ALA A 566 -20.74 -32.36 15.11
N PRO A 567 -20.89 -31.79 13.88
CA PRO A 567 -19.79 -31.15 13.18
C PRO A 567 -19.35 -29.79 13.74
N PHE A 568 -20.19 -29.05 14.47
CA PHE A 568 -19.88 -27.65 14.84
C PHE A 568 -18.60 -27.55 15.67
N LYS A 569 -18.32 -28.54 16.53
CA LYS A 569 -17.17 -28.54 17.43
C LYS A 569 -15.86 -28.47 16.64
N LEU A 570 -15.78 -29.20 15.52
CA LEU A 570 -14.62 -29.19 14.63
C LEU A 570 -14.49 -27.86 13.90
N ASP A 571 -15.60 -27.35 13.38
CA ASP A 571 -15.62 -26.09 12.61
C ASP A 571 -15.21 -24.90 13.48
N VAL A 572 -15.78 -24.79 14.68
CA VAL A 572 -15.46 -23.74 15.64
C VAL A 572 -14.03 -23.90 16.16
N ALA A 573 -13.56 -25.12 16.47
CA ALA A 573 -12.18 -25.34 16.87
C ALA A 573 -11.17 -24.94 15.77
N SER A 574 -11.50 -25.22 14.50
CA SER A 574 -10.69 -24.81 13.34
C SER A 574 -10.65 -23.29 13.19
N ALA A 575 -11.79 -22.61 13.39
CA ALA A 575 -11.87 -21.15 13.37
C ALA A 575 -11.01 -20.52 14.48
N ILE A 576 -11.12 -21.01 15.71
CA ILE A 576 -10.35 -20.49 16.85
C ILE A 576 -8.84 -20.74 16.62
N LEU A 577 -8.45 -21.93 16.16
CA LEU A 577 -7.06 -22.24 15.83
C LEU A 577 -6.49 -21.28 14.78
N TYR A 578 -7.25 -21.01 13.71
CA TYR A 578 -6.86 -20.07 12.68
C TYR A 578 -6.59 -18.66 13.24
N LEU A 579 -7.45 -18.19 14.15
CA LEU A 579 -7.27 -16.89 14.83
C LEU A 579 -6.03 -16.90 15.73
N HIS A 580 -5.85 -17.95 16.54
CA HIS A 580 -4.74 -18.07 17.49
C HIS A 580 -3.38 -18.16 16.80
N GLU A 581 -3.30 -18.81 15.63
CA GLU A 581 -2.10 -18.97 14.82
C GLU A 581 -2.02 -17.97 13.65
N HIS A 582 -2.80 -16.90 13.69
CA HIS A 582 -2.83 -15.92 12.61
C HIS A 582 -1.45 -15.29 12.36
N ARG A 583 -1.04 -15.21 11.08
CA ARG A 583 0.32 -14.83 10.67
C ARG A 583 0.71 -13.40 11.04
N GLY A 584 -0.27 -12.49 11.12
CA GLY A 584 -0.07 -11.09 11.54
C GLY A 584 0.12 -10.89 13.05
N GLY A 585 0.04 -11.97 13.83
CA GLY A 585 -0.04 -11.94 15.29
C GLY A 585 -1.31 -12.64 15.76
N SER A 586 -1.22 -13.35 16.89
CA SER A 586 -2.32 -14.14 17.44
C SER A 586 -3.54 -13.27 17.74
N ILE A 587 -4.71 -13.71 17.29
CA ILE A 587 -5.98 -13.03 17.53
C ILE A 587 -6.77 -13.83 18.57
N ALA A 588 -7.13 -13.21 19.68
CA ALA A 588 -8.16 -13.71 20.58
C ALA A 588 -9.54 -13.21 20.09
N HIS A 589 -10.54 -14.07 20.08
CA HIS A 589 -11.91 -13.69 19.69
C HIS A 589 -12.63 -12.92 20.81
N GLY A 590 -12.47 -13.32 22.06
CA GLY A 590 -12.95 -12.60 23.23
C GLY A 590 -14.44 -12.68 23.54
N ASP A 591 -15.23 -13.37 22.71
CA ASP A 591 -16.68 -13.48 22.88
C ASP A 591 -17.24 -14.77 22.26
N ILE A 592 -16.60 -15.90 22.56
CA ILE A 592 -17.04 -17.21 22.07
C ILE A 592 -18.20 -17.70 22.94
N GLN A 593 -19.40 -17.73 22.38
CA GLN A 593 -20.61 -18.18 23.05
C GLN A 593 -21.65 -18.68 22.03
N PRO A 594 -22.68 -19.46 22.43
CA PRO A 594 -23.62 -20.07 21.51
C PRO A 594 -24.42 -19.09 20.65
N SER A 595 -24.62 -17.85 21.10
CA SER A 595 -25.29 -16.78 20.35
C SER A 595 -24.47 -16.28 19.15
N ASN A 596 -23.14 -16.44 19.19
CA ASN A 596 -22.20 -16.05 18.15
C ASN A 596 -21.78 -17.23 17.23
N ILE A 597 -22.38 -18.41 17.41
CA ILE A 597 -22.13 -19.61 16.59
C ILE A 597 -23.37 -19.90 15.74
N TYR A 598 -23.25 -19.79 14.43
CA TYR A 598 -24.34 -20.00 13.48
C TYR A 598 -24.26 -21.37 12.85
N ILE A 599 -25.39 -22.09 12.80
CA ILE A 599 -25.49 -23.41 12.20
C ILE A 599 -26.05 -23.29 10.80
N LEU A 600 -25.27 -23.73 9.82
CA LEU A 600 -25.57 -23.75 8.40
C LEU A 600 -26.54 -24.89 8.04
N SER A 601 -27.23 -24.75 6.91
CA SER A 601 -28.21 -25.74 6.44
C SER A 601 -27.61 -27.10 6.11
N ASP A 602 -26.30 -27.16 5.88
CA ASP A 602 -25.53 -28.38 5.67
C ASP A 602 -24.98 -28.99 6.98
N GLY A 603 -25.36 -28.43 8.14
CA GLY A 603 -24.94 -28.89 9.47
C GLY A 603 -23.56 -28.38 9.91
N ARG A 604 -22.89 -27.56 9.08
CA ARG A 604 -21.62 -26.89 9.43
C ARG A 604 -21.86 -25.69 10.34
N ALA A 605 -20.81 -25.17 10.95
CA ALA A 605 -20.90 -23.96 11.78
C ALA A 605 -19.97 -22.84 11.34
N LYS A 606 -20.40 -21.60 11.59
CA LYS A 606 -19.57 -20.40 11.46
C LYS A 606 -19.54 -19.63 12.78
N LEU A 607 -18.34 -19.24 13.18
CA LEU A 607 -18.09 -18.32 14.29
C LEU A 607 -18.20 -16.88 13.78
N ALA A 608 -19.01 -16.06 14.46
CA ALA A 608 -19.30 -14.68 14.08
C ALA A 608 -19.01 -13.71 15.22
N ASN A 609 -19.13 -12.41 14.93
CA ASN A 609 -19.03 -11.29 15.87
C ASN A 609 -17.62 -11.10 16.49
N LEU A 610 -16.76 -10.35 15.80
CA LEU A 610 -15.41 -10.03 16.25
C LEU A 610 -15.32 -8.65 16.93
N THR A 611 -16.44 -8.10 17.41
CA THR A 611 -16.44 -6.80 18.12
C THR A 611 -15.51 -6.78 19.34
N CYS A 612 -15.34 -7.93 20.00
CA CYS A 612 -14.48 -8.10 21.17
C CYS A 612 -13.12 -8.75 20.80
N GLY A 613 -12.83 -8.91 19.51
CA GLY A 613 -11.59 -9.50 19.05
C GLY A 613 -10.38 -8.66 19.47
N PHE A 614 -9.24 -9.28 19.69
CA PHE A 614 -8.01 -8.58 20.08
C PHE A 614 -6.78 -9.27 19.47
N GLN A 615 -5.95 -8.52 18.75
CA GLN A 615 -4.74 -9.05 18.14
C GLN A 615 -3.48 -8.69 18.95
N TYR A 616 -2.69 -9.71 19.26
CA TYR A 616 -1.39 -9.58 19.91
C TYR A 616 -0.30 -9.44 18.86
N ILE A 617 0.36 -8.28 18.80
CA ILE A 617 1.48 -8.05 17.90
C ILE A 617 2.72 -8.77 18.45
N SER A 618 3.25 -9.73 17.70
CA SER A 618 4.47 -10.46 18.05
C SER A 618 5.71 -9.76 17.51
N GLY A 619 6.53 -9.21 18.41
CA GLY A 619 7.94 -8.91 18.20
C GLY A 619 8.72 -9.50 19.40
N GLN A 620 9.62 -10.44 19.14
CA GLN A 620 10.38 -11.23 20.15
C GLN A 620 11.25 -10.35 21.10
N PRO A 621 11.65 -10.85 22.29
CA PRO A 621 11.19 -10.32 23.58
C PRO A 621 12.30 -10.12 24.62
N ALA A 622 12.08 -9.22 25.58
CA ALA A 622 12.70 -9.34 26.90
C ALA A 622 11.81 -8.60 27.90
N SER A 623 11.35 -9.31 28.92
CA SER A 623 10.75 -8.82 30.17
C SER A 623 9.66 -7.73 30.05
N SER A 624 8.45 -8.04 30.51
CA SER A 624 7.37 -7.07 30.83
C SER A 624 6.83 -6.16 29.70
N SER A 625 7.33 -6.27 28.48
CA SER A 625 7.10 -5.31 27.38
C SER A 625 5.91 -5.62 26.46
N VAL A 626 5.04 -6.57 26.80
CA VAL A 626 3.76 -6.84 26.09
C VAL A 626 2.73 -5.70 26.25
N GLN A 627 3.10 -4.62 26.96
CA GLN A 627 2.26 -3.47 27.35
C GLN A 627 2.29 -2.26 26.38
N GLN A 628 2.56 -2.44 25.09
CA GLN A 628 2.11 -1.44 24.10
C GLN A 628 0.64 -1.73 23.75
N TRP A 629 -0.24 -1.53 24.72
CA TRP A 629 -1.67 -1.84 24.60
C TRP A 629 -2.39 -0.81 23.73
N SER A 630 -3.44 -1.28 23.05
CA SER A 630 -4.49 -0.42 22.50
C SER A 630 -5.07 0.45 23.61
N GLU A 631 -5.24 1.76 23.37
CA GLU A 631 -5.84 2.71 24.32
C GLU A 631 -7.27 2.34 24.71
N ALA A 632 -7.92 1.47 23.91
CA ALA A 632 -9.28 1.00 24.14
C ALA A 632 -9.48 -0.47 23.79
N VAL A 633 -10.46 -1.12 24.43
CA VAL A 633 -10.87 -2.51 24.16
C VAL A 633 -12.38 -2.68 24.31
N SER A 634 -12.97 -3.62 23.57
CA SER A 634 -14.34 -4.07 23.76
C SER A 634 -14.35 -5.44 24.42
N THR A 635 -15.18 -5.62 25.45
CA THR A 635 -15.39 -6.92 26.13
C THR A 635 -16.87 -7.30 26.08
N PRO A 636 -17.20 -8.60 26.20
CA PRO A 636 -18.59 -9.01 26.34
C PRO A 636 -19.20 -8.47 27.64
N PRO A 637 -20.54 -8.31 27.70
CA PRO A 637 -21.25 -7.98 28.93
C PRO A 637 -21.04 -9.06 29.99
N GLN A 638 -20.93 -8.63 31.24
CA GLN A 638 -20.87 -9.50 32.41
C GLN A 638 -22.15 -9.32 33.25
N PRO A 639 -22.62 -10.35 33.97
CA PRO A 639 -22.04 -11.69 34.10
C PRO A 639 -22.32 -12.59 32.88
N SER A 640 -21.45 -13.60 32.62
CA SER A 640 -21.61 -14.56 31.52
C SER A 640 -21.10 -15.96 31.91
N LEU A 641 -21.86 -17.01 31.56
CA LEU A 641 -21.49 -18.41 31.79
C LEU A 641 -20.25 -18.85 30.99
N TYR A 642 -19.97 -18.16 29.87
CA TYR A 642 -18.92 -18.53 28.93
C TYR A 642 -17.60 -17.80 29.21
N SER A 643 -17.63 -16.72 29.99
CA SER A 643 -16.45 -15.92 30.31
C SER A 643 -15.48 -16.67 31.23
N SER A 644 -14.19 -16.43 31.04
CA SER A 644 -13.15 -17.05 31.86
C SER A 644 -12.98 -16.33 33.21
N PRO A 645 -12.48 -17.00 34.26
CA PRO A 645 -12.38 -16.40 35.59
C PRO A 645 -11.50 -15.14 35.62
N GLU A 646 -10.41 -15.14 34.85
CA GLU A 646 -9.48 -14.02 34.73
C GLU A 646 -10.05 -12.82 33.96
N SER A 647 -11.11 -13.02 33.14
CA SER A 647 -11.74 -11.92 32.39
C SER A 647 -12.62 -11.01 33.25
N ARG A 648 -12.76 -11.31 34.55
CA ARG A 648 -13.55 -10.50 35.52
C ARG A 648 -12.83 -9.23 35.96
N THR A 649 -11.52 -9.15 35.77
CA THR A 649 -10.82 -7.92 36.15
C THR A 649 -11.23 -6.79 35.21
N PRO A 650 -11.50 -5.56 35.70
CA PRO A 650 -11.92 -4.45 34.84
C PRO A 650 -10.92 -4.10 33.73
N PHE A 651 -9.67 -4.55 33.89
CA PHE A 651 -8.53 -4.36 32.97
C PHE A 651 -8.17 -5.63 32.20
N ALA A 652 -9.03 -6.65 32.19
CA ALA A 652 -8.80 -7.87 31.45
C ALA A 652 -8.96 -7.64 29.95
N PHE A 653 -7.92 -8.01 29.20
CA PHE A 653 -7.99 -8.08 27.74
C PHE A 653 -8.46 -9.49 27.32
N PRO A 654 -9.17 -9.62 26.18
CA PRO A 654 -9.44 -10.90 25.55
C PRO A 654 -8.15 -11.69 25.33
N THR A 655 -8.07 -12.93 25.80
CA THR A 655 -6.88 -13.79 25.67
C THR A 655 -7.18 -15.07 24.88
N ILE A 656 -6.16 -15.63 24.25
CA ILE A 656 -6.26 -16.94 23.59
C ILE A 656 -6.66 -18.05 24.59
N ALA A 657 -6.19 -17.97 25.84
CA ALA A 657 -6.57 -18.92 26.89
C ALA A 657 -8.04 -18.72 27.33
N GLY A 658 -8.54 -17.49 27.32
CA GLY A 658 -9.95 -17.16 27.55
C GLY A 658 -10.86 -17.73 26.46
N ASP A 659 -10.43 -17.71 25.21
CA ASP A 659 -11.14 -18.36 24.10
C ASP A 659 -11.25 -19.88 24.29
N VAL A 660 -10.15 -20.53 24.72
CA VAL A 660 -10.11 -21.97 25.00
C VAL A 660 -11.11 -22.34 26.10
N TRP A 661 -11.15 -21.55 27.18
CA TRP A 661 -12.14 -21.71 28.24
C TRP A 661 -13.57 -21.56 27.71
N SER A 662 -13.82 -20.48 26.98
CA SER A 662 -15.13 -20.16 26.41
C SER A 662 -15.62 -21.28 25.49
N PHE A 663 -14.73 -21.84 24.67
CA PHE A 663 -15.03 -23.00 23.84
C PHE A 663 -15.36 -24.26 24.66
N GLY A 664 -14.64 -24.50 25.75
CA GLY A 664 -14.97 -25.57 26.70
C GLY A 664 -16.36 -25.39 27.32
N MET A 665 -16.74 -24.16 27.66
CA MET A 665 -18.10 -23.83 28.16
C MET A 665 -19.18 -24.05 27.10
N VAL A 666 -18.91 -23.71 25.84
CA VAL A 666 -19.81 -24.03 24.73
C VAL A 666 -20.01 -25.54 24.63
N ILE A 667 -18.94 -26.34 24.68
CA ILE A 667 -19.05 -27.81 24.66
C ILE A 667 -19.87 -28.32 25.87
N LEU A 668 -19.60 -27.81 27.08
CA LEU A 668 -20.35 -28.18 28.28
C LEU A 668 -21.84 -27.84 28.15
N SER A 669 -22.18 -26.67 27.61
CA SER A 669 -23.57 -26.26 27.38
C SER A 669 -24.33 -27.19 26.45
N THR A 670 -23.62 -27.83 25.50
CA THR A 670 -24.22 -28.80 24.58
C THR A 670 -24.51 -30.14 25.23
N CYS A 671 -23.72 -30.59 26.21
CA CYS A 671 -23.95 -31.86 26.89
C CYS A 671 -24.76 -31.75 28.19
N SER A 672 -24.94 -30.54 28.72
CA SER A 672 -25.59 -30.34 30.01
C SER A 672 -26.68 -29.27 29.96
N PRO A 673 -27.96 -29.68 29.85
CA PRO A 673 -29.09 -28.79 30.08
C PRO A 673 -29.07 -28.18 31.49
N ARG A 674 -28.57 -28.92 32.50
CA ARG A 674 -28.46 -28.43 33.88
C ARG A 674 -27.48 -27.27 33.99
N PHE A 675 -26.32 -27.35 33.35
CA PHE A 675 -25.35 -26.26 33.32
C PHE A 675 -25.97 -24.97 32.77
N ARG A 676 -26.80 -25.08 31.72
CA ARG A 676 -27.50 -23.92 31.12
C ARG A 676 -28.53 -23.28 32.07
N GLY A 677 -29.01 -24.01 33.06
CA GLY A 677 -29.96 -23.54 34.06
C GLY A 677 -29.32 -23.07 35.38
N VAL A 678 -27.99 -23.09 35.50
CA VAL A 678 -27.30 -22.62 36.72
C VAL A 678 -27.42 -21.10 36.83
N ASP A 679 -27.59 -20.62 38.06
CA ASP A 679 -27.55 -19.19 38.36
C ASP A 679 -26.16 -18.61 38.01
N ILE A 680 -26.15 -17.61 37.12
CA ILE A 680 -24.91 -17.10 36.52
C ILE A 680 -24.03 -16.43 37.58
N GLU A 681 -24.61 -15.68 38.52
CA GLU A 681 -23.85 -15.00 39.59
C GLU A 681 -23.23 -16.03 40.52
N GLN A 682 -24.02 -16.99 40.99
CA GLN A 682 -23.54 -18.08 41.82
C GLN A 682 -22.42 -18.84 41.12
N TYR A 683 -22.60 -19.23 39.86
CA TYR A 683 -21.59 -19.95 39.08
C TYR A 683 -20.28 -19.16 38.99
N MET A 684 -20.37 -17.87 38.64
CA MET A 684 -19.20 -17.03 38.54
C MET A 684 -18.50 -16.93 39.90
N ASP A 685 -19.22 -16.73 41.00
CA ASP A 685 -18.62 -16.66 42.34
C ASP A 685 -17.88 -17.95 42.73
N HIS A 686 -18.40 -19.13 42.37
CA HIS A 686 -17.70 -20.40 42.56
C HIS A 686 -16.38 -20.45 41.77
N THR A 687 -16.41 -20.03 40.50
CA THR A 687 -15.18 -20.03 39.68
C THR A 687 -14.15 -19.01 40.18
N ALA A 688 -14.57 -17.85 40.71
CA ALA A 688 -13.64 -16.91 41.35
C ALA A 688 -13.13 -17.37 42.70
N SER A 689 -13.87 -18.20 43.44
CA SER A 689 -13.34 -18.85 44.65
C SER A 689 -12.34 -19.96 44.35
N GLY A 690 -12.02 -20.19 43.07
CA GLY A 690 -11.05 -21.19 42.65
C GLY A 690 -11.64 -22.59 42.54
N THR A 691 -12.97 -22.71 42.40
CA THR A 691 -13.64 -23.99 42.16
C THR A 691 -13.82 -24.19 40.65
N PRO A 692 -13.23 -25.25 40.06
CA PRO A 692 -13.42 -25.55 38.66
C PRO A 692 -14.91 -25.82 38.32
N PRO A 693 -15.37 -25.40 37.13
CA PRO A 693 -16.74 -25.62 36.64
C PRO A 693 -17.21 -27.07 36.69
N LEU A 694 -16.29 -28.02 36.51
CA LEU A 694 -16.56 -29.45 36.47
C LEU A 694 -16.70 -30.08 37.87
N GLU A 695 -16.39 -29.35 38.95
CA GLU A 695 -16.62 -29.81 40.33
C GLU A 695 -18.06 -29.55 40.80
N LEU A 696 -18.84 -28.76 40.05
CA LEU A 696 -20.29 -28.70 40.19
C LEU A 696 -20.89 -30.00 39.65
N GLN A 697 -20.98 -31.01 40.50
CA GLN A 697 -21.38 -32.36 40.12
C GLN A 697 -22.77 -32.41 39.44
N GLU A 698 -23.64 -31.45 39.75
CA GLU A 698 -24.93 -31.24 39.09
C GLU A 698 -24.80 -30.74 37.64
N ALA A 699 -23.75 -29.97 37.32
CA ALA A 699 -23.52 -29.39 36.00
C ALA A 699 -22.91 -30.38 35.00
N ILE A 700 -22.25 -31.46 35.45
CA ILE A 700 -21.64 -32.46 34.57
C ILE A 700 -22.40 -33.80 34.54
N ALA A 701 -23.47 -33.94 35.33
CA ALA A 701 -24.23 -35.17 35.50
C ALA A 701 -24.77 -35.76 34.19
N ASP A 702 -25.01 -34.90 33.20
CA ASP A 702 -25.61 -35.27 31.91
C ASP A 702 -24.56 -35.42 30.78
N CYS A 703 -23.27 -35.21 31.06
CA CYS A 703 -22.22 -35.23 30.03
C CYS A 703 -21.65 -36.65 29.78
N ASP A 704 -21.40 -36.95 28.50
CA ASP A 704 -20.78 -38.20 28.05
C ASP A 704 -19.33 -38.34 28.57
N ASP A 705 -19.00 -39.53 29.11
CA ASP A 705 -17.67 -39.89 29.61
C ASP A 705 -16.54 -39.66 28.58
N ARG A 706 -16.86 -39.63 27.29
CA ARG A 706 -15.90 -39.37 26.20
C ARG A 706 -15.47 -37.91 26.10
N VAL A 707 -16.31 -36.97 26.53
CA VAL A 707 -16.07 -35.52 26.40
C VAL A 707 -15.45 -34.94 27.67
N LEU A 708 -15.69 -35.56 28.83
CA LEU A 708 -15.18 -35.14 30.14
C LEU A 708 -13.65 -34.99 30.21
N PRO A 709 -12.81 -35.90 29.66
CA PRO A 709 -11.36 -35.74 29.70
C PRO A 709 -10.90 -34.46 28.99
N LEU A 710 -11.48 -34.15 27.83
CA LEU A 710 -11.16 -32.93 27.10
C LEU A 710 -11.60 -31.69 27.89
N LEU A 711 -12.83 -31.69 28.42
CA LEU A 711 -13.33 -30.57 29.22
C LEU A 711 -12.44 -30.28 30.43
N ARG A 712 -11.86 -31.30 31.08
CA ARG A 712 -10.91 -31.11 32.20
C ARG A 712 -9.64 -30.38 31.80
N GLU A 713 -9.20 -30.50 30.56
CA GLU A 713 -8.01 -29.81 30.04
C GLU A 713 -8.35 -28.41 29.47
N LEU A 714 -9.59 -28.18 29.02
CA LEU A 714 -10.06 -26.87 28.55
C LEU A 714 -10.43 -25.94 29.71
N LEU A 715 -11.05 -26.48 30.76
CA LEU A 715 -11.65 -25.73 31.86
C LEU A 715 -10.75 -25.69 33.11
N VAL A 716 -9.44 -25.62 32.89
CA VAL A 716 -8.45 -25.41 33.94
C VAL A 716 -8.47 -23.94 34.36
N LEU A 717 -8.51 -23.67 35.67
CA LEU A 717 -8.55 -22.30 36.19
C LEU A 717 -7.34 -21.48 35.76
N GLU A 718 -6.14 -22.06 35.90
CA GLU A 718 -4.87 -21.45 35.49
C GLU A 718 -4.81 -21.31 33.96
N PRO A 719 -4.83 -20.08 33.39
CA PRO A 719 -4.95 -19.87 31.95
C PRO A 719 -3.79 -20.47 31.16
N THR A 720 -2.58 -20.43 31.72
CA THR A 720 -1.36 -20.96 31.10
C THR A 720 -1.33 -22.49 31.02
N SER A 721 -2.18 -23.16 31.80
CA SER A 721 -2.27 -24.63 31.85
C SER A 721 -3.38 -25.19 30.96
N ARG A 722 -4.16 -24.33 30.28
CA ARG A 722 -5.22 -24.78 29.37
C ARG A 722 -4.64 -25.35 28.07
N LEU A 723 -5.30 -26.37 27.54
CA LEU A 723 -4.86 -27.03 26.30
C LEU A 723 -4.95 -26.08 25.10
N ALA A 724 -3.84 -25.92 24.37
CA ALA A 724 -3.81 -25.11 23.16
C ALA A 724 -4.70 -25.70 22.06
N MET A 725 -5.34 -24.84 21.24
CA MET A 725 -6.28 -25.27 20.20
C MET A 725 -5.66 -26.20 19.16
N SER A 726 -4.35 -26.10 18.91
CA SER A 726 -3.59 -26.99 18.02
C SER A 726 -3.57 -28.45 18.49
N LEU A 727 -3.75 -28.68 19.80
CA LEU A 727 -3.88 -30.00 20.41
C LEU A 727 -5.35 -30.42 20.61
N VAL A 728 -6.27 -29.46 20.72
CA VAL A 728 -7.72 -29.71 20.86
C VAL A 728 -8.32 -30.25 19.57
N LEU A 729 -8.04 -29.58 18.44
CA LEU A 729 -8.65 -29.91 17.15
C LEU A 729 -8.41 -31.37 16.72
N PRO A 730 -7.18 -31.93 16.76
CA PRO A 730 -6.95 -33.33 16.40
C PRO A 730 -7.69 -34.34 17.28
N ARG A 731 -7.87 -34.05 18.59
CA ARG A 731 -8.56 -34.94 19.52
C ARG A 731 -10.07 -34.99 19.25
N LEU A 732 -10.67 -33.85 18.88
CA LEU A 732 -12.07 -33.80 18.43
C LEU A 732 -12.29 -34.57 17.12
N SER A 733 -11.32 -34.55 16.20
CA SER A 733 -11.40 -35.31 14.95
C SER A 733 -11.32 -36.83 15.18
N GLN A 734 -10.55 -37.27 16.18
CA GLN A 734 -10.45 -38.68 16.54
C GLN A 734 -11.73 -39.20 17.23
N SER A 735 -12.34 -38.39 18.11
CA SER A 735 -13.57 -38.79 18.81
C SER A 735 -14.80 -38.85 17.90
N SER A 736 -14.86 -38.02 16.85
CA SER A 736 -15.94 -38.03 15.84
C SER A 736 -15.85 -39.21 14.86
N SER A 737 -14.66 -39.77 14.64
CA SER A 737 -14.49 -40.98 13.81
C SER A 737 -14.96 -42.29 14.48
N LEU A 738 -15.28 -42.25 15.78
CA LEU A 738 -15.76 -43.38 16.57
C LEU A 738 -17.30 -43.41 16.72
N SER A 739 -18.02 -42.52 16.05
CA SER A 739 -19.48 -42.36 16.14
C SER A 739 -20.28 -42.76 14.89
N ASP A 740 -19.65 -43.41 13.90
CA ASP A 740 -20.40 -44.11 12.83
C ASP A 740 -20.69 -45.56 13.28
N PRO A 741 -21.97 -45.95 13.52
CA PRO A 741 -22.34 -47.35 13.66
C PRO A 741 -22.25 -48.14 12.34
#